data_AF-A0AAU6FDG9-F1
#
_entry.id   AF-A0AAU6FDG9-F1
#
_cell.length_a   1.000
_cell.length_b   1.000
_cell.length_c   1.000
_cell.angle_alpha   90.00
_cell.angle_beta   90.00
_cell.angle_gamma   90.00
#
_symmetry.space_group_name_H-M   'P 1'
#
loop_
_entity.id
_entity.type
_entity.pdbx_description
1 polymer ?
#
loop_
_entity_poly.entity_id
_entity_poly.type
_entity_poly.pdbx_seq_one_letter_code
_entity_poly.pdbx_strand_id
1 'polypeptide(L)'
;MSDIAFGIIDASPGGPLRPERPVAFKEDLPAEKRALAEDLQALFGALGISRRRYAVRRHLDPSSVTRYLNGDRVPPWDFVAGLISDVRQESAPLTLQAEAALRETHRVAQSANRRHSAMQELQDELASADEETRRIKTRERALEQALHDRERSLSESTSRSQHLERDLDNQQLAHRADVALWEGEYEQLRRDCDDLREEMVHLQEALAVTRAELIAAEEQCHQLETELDAMAQLEGGAEGASSLMAALEAANQTSSVAELVEVVGDLEARTQQAIARELVSAASRSRRVEEVAALLSGLQRAGLHAHAESVVPALVMTRPVAETAALVGELHRAGFEEGVAAVLRSSVELKSPCDIVGLSLGLHRSGLGELAESLLTAAFVVRTVSEVVAVTVWAAGTEVEPLSLAALGPAAGRRYVQEVVELVIALRAAGRHKHAESLPVAVAERREASSVVTAMECFTSRGMTGEADLILSATQSRGVSHVLALVRALVQGRHSHDAASVVDRAVGLWPADSVATMIADLYSTNHFPQAAQALMGSMRHSAASTRSLLCCLDEAYPGAEAVVEMVAATGSPERAAHLFTSLETRELPQLAEVVFQHTLREKPTGHAGMFLQALDHSDAAVVQEDQLRARARAAQGPSMAPLLLALTAAWRDSAVTAVVRGCTGKRDIGELVLLLRQLHNLDNRTRPRAPDVVDQIIASVVQSWPTDQQAVLVIALAGAGLPQDADRLSCRAARQPKFKGVLKYEQTKHEQKVLSLAFWRKGSRGRNDEQSAP
;
A
#
# COMPACT_ATOMS: atom_id res chain seq x y z
N MET A 1 18.22 78.85 -42.82
CA MET A 1 19.47 78.43 -43.47
C MET A 1 19.61 76.93 -43.35
N SER A 2 19.30 76.21 -44.42
CA SER A 2 19.89 74.92 -44.80
C SER A 2 19.39 74.63 -46.22
N ASP A 3 20.28 74.94 -47.14
CA ASP A 3 20.19 74.77 -48.59
C ASP A 3 20.41 73.31 -48.99
N ILE A 4 19.74 72.91 -50.08
CA ILE A 4 20.09 71.87 -51.07
C ILE A 4 20.03 70.39 -50.62
N ALA A 5 19.14 69.61 -51.28
CA ALA A 5 19.29 68.15 -51.43
C ALA A 5 18.71 67.57 -52.73
N PHE A 6 18.67 68.34 -53.82
CA PHE A 6 18.45 67.80 -55.18
C PHE A 6 19.53 68.34 -56.11
N GLY A 7 20.70 67.70 -56.09
CA GLY A 7 21.72 67.86 -57.13
C GLY A 7 21.41 66.90 -58.28
N ILE A 8 20.66 67.36 -59.28
CA ILE A 8 20.53 66.65 -60.56
C ILE A 8 21.69 67.13 -61.44
N ILE A 9 22.57 66.18 -61.81
CA ILE A 9 23.73 66.44 -62.66
C ILE A 9 23.26 66.63 -64.11
N ASP A 10 23.76 67.72 -64.70
CA ASP A 10 23.54 68.20 -66.06
C ASP A 10 23.98 67.16 -67.11
N ALA A 11 23.09 66.85 -68.07
CA ALA A 11 23.43 66.14 -69.31
C ALA A 11 22.64 66.76 -70.47
N SER A 12 23.39 67.34 -71.42
CA SER A 12 22.93 68.10 -72.60
C SER A 12 22.59 67.18 -73.80
N PRO A 13 22.11 67.69 -74.96
CA PRO A 13 20.69 67.79 -75.30
C PRO A 13 20.30 67.01 -76.58
N GLY A 14 19.04 66.60 -76.70
CA GLY A 14 18.52 66.04 -77.95
C GLY A 14 16.99 65.95 -78.03
N GLY A 15 16.37 66.87 -78.77
CA GLY A 15 15.02 66.73 -79.33
C GLY A 15 13.90 67.54 -78.64
N PRO A 16 13.03 68.26 -79.38
CA PRO A 16 12.19 69.30 -78.82
C PRO A 16 10.88 68.74 -78.27
N LEU A 17 10.76 68.63 -76.96
CA LEU A 17 9.47 68.58 -76.28
C LEU A 17 9.37 69.78 -75.36
N ARG A 18 8.39 70.64 -75.64
CA ARG A 18 8.07 71.83 -74.84
C ARG A 18 8.00 71.44 -73.35
N PRO A 19 8.76 72.07 -72.44
CA PRO A 19 8.57 71.86 -71.02
C PRO A 19 7.18 72.42 -70.65
N GLU A 20 6.27 71.54 -70.23
CA GLU A 20 5.01 71.95 -69.61
C GLU A 20 5.36 72.76 -68.36
N ARG A 21 5.01 74.04 -68.33
CA ARG A 21 5.24 74.93 -67.18
C ARG A 21 4.65 74.30 -65.90
N PRO A 22 5.33 74.41 -64.75
CA PRO A 22 4.78 73.94 -63.48
C PRO A 22 3.43 74.62 -63.22
N VAL A 23 2.40 73.79 -63.06
CA VAL A 23 1.04 74.25 -62.77
C VAL A 23 1.04 74.76 -61.33
N ALA A 24 0.62 76.00 -61.11
CA ALA A 24 0.50 76.58 -59.78
C ALA A 24 -0.42 75.72 -58.91
N PHE A 25 0.07 75.30 -57.74
CA PHE A 25 -0.74 74.62 -56.72
C PHE A 25 -1.85 75.56 -56.21
N LYS A 26 -2.99 75.02 -55.79
CA LYS A 26 -4.05 75.83 -55.15
C LYS A 26 -3.53 76.41 -53.83
N GLU A 27 -3.91 77.65 -53.50
CA GLU A 27 -3.39 78.40 -52.34
C GLU A 27 -3.72 77.76 -50.98
N ASP A 28 -4.76 76.92 -50.88
CA ASP A 28 -5.25 76.34 -49.62
C ASP A 28 -4.78 74.89 -49.28
N LEU A 29 -3.71 74.37 -49.90
CA LEU A 29 -3.23 73.02 -49.57
C LEU A 29 -2.45 72.96 -48.22
N PRO A 30 -2.67 71.91 -47.38
CA PRO A 30 -1.83 71.60 -46.23
C PRO A 30 -0.37 71.42 -46.64
N ALA A 31 0.56 71.92 -45.82
CA ALA A 31 1.99 71.96 -46.13
C ALA A 31 2.57 70.57 -46.46
N GLU A 32 2.06 69.53 -45.78
CA GLU A 32 2.49 68.14 -45.91
C GLU A 32 2.06 67.52 -47.25
N LYS A 33 0.85 67.85 -47.72
CA LYS A 33 0.35 67.40 -49.03
C LYS A 33 1.03 68.13 -50.18
N ARG A 34 1.38 69.40 -49.96
CA ARG A 34 2.15 70.22 -50.92
C ARG A 34 3.55 69.65 -51.11
N ALA A 35 4.27 69.35 -50.02
CA ALA A 35 5.60 68.75 -50.08
C ALA A 35 5.61 67.41 -50.84
N LEU A 36 4.66 66.51 -50.55
CA LEU A 36 4.56 65.24 -51.30
C LEU A 36 4.23 65.46 -52.78
N ALA A 37 3.34 66.40 -53.10
CA ALA A 37 2.96 66.67 -54.49
C ALA A 37 4.12 67.29 -55.29
N GLU A 38 4.93 68.13 -54.67
CA GLU A 38 6.15 68.70 -55.24
C GLU A 38 7.18 67.60 -55.54
N ASP A 39 7.44 66.71 -54.58
CA ASP A 39 8.35 65.58 -54.77
C ASP A 39 7.86 64.64 -55.89
N LEU A 40 6.54 64.35 -55.96
CA LEU A 40 5.96 63.51 -57.00
C LEU A 40 5.94 64.19 -58.37
N GLN A 41 5.76 65.50 -58.46
CA GLN A 41 5.88 66.24 -59.72
C GLN A 41 7.32 66.28 -60.22
N ALA A 42 8.30 66.44 -59.32
CA ALA A 42 9.71 66.39 -59.66
C ALA A 42 10.11 65.01 -60.20
N LEU A 43 9.68 63.94 -59.52
CA LEU A 43 9.89 62.56 -59.96
C LEU A 43 9.20 62.27 -61.29
N PHE A 44 7.96 62.73 -61.47
CA PHE A 44 7.22 62.54 -62.71
C PHE A 44 7.83 63.31 -63.88
N GLY A 45 8.34 64.52 -63.64
CA GLY A 45 9.01 65.35 -64.64
C GLY A 45 10.23 64.67 -65.26
N ALA A 46 10.96 63.86 -64.48
CA ALA A 46 12.10 63.09 -64.96
C ALA A 46 11.75 62.05 -66.05
N LEU A 47 10.49 61.59 -66.11
CA LEU A 47 10.06 60.60 -67.11
C LEU A 47 9.83 61.20 -68.51
N GLY A 48 9.70 62.53 -68.65
CA GLY A 48 9.52 63.19 -69.95
C GLY A 48 8.24 62.80 -70.73
N ILE A 49 7.28 62.13 -70.09
CA ILE A 49 6.03 61.65 -70.70
C ILE A 49 4.81 62.43 -70.19
N SER A 50 3.79 62.58 -71.03
CA SER A 50 2.57 63.28 -70.64
C SER A 50 1.76 62.48 -69.61
N ARG A 51 1.07 63.19 -68.71
CA ARG A 51 0.23 62.59 -67.64
C ARG A 51 -0.79 61.58 -68.16
N ARG A 52 -1.40 61.84 -69.33
CA ARG A 52 -2.33 60.90 -70.00
C ARG A 52 -1.65 59.62 -70.47
N ARG A 53 -0.43 59.74 -71.02
CA ARG A 53 0.33 58.57 -71.52
C ARG A 53 0.80 57.68 -70.36
N TYR A 54 1.23 58.27 -69.26
CA TYR A 54 1.60 57.52 -68.05
C TYR A 54 0.39 56.79 -67.43
N ALA A 55 -0.75 57.47 -67.35
CA ALA A 55 -1.99 56.86 -66.85
C ALA A 55 -2.38 55.61 -67.66
N VAL A 56 -2.30 55.67 -68.99
CA VAL A 56 -2.53 54.49 -69.86
C VAL A 56 -1.49 53.39 -69.62
N ARG A 57 -0.20 53.73 -69.47
CA ARG A 57 0.90 52.76 -69.23
C ARG A 57 0.72 51.96 -67.94
N ARG A 58 0.12 52.56 -66.90
CA ARG A 58 -0.14 51.93 -65.60
C ARG A 58 -1.59 51.52 -65.39
N HIS A 59 -2.44 51.59 -66.43
CA HIS A 59 -3.88 51.32 -66.36
C HIS A 59 -4.64 52.15 -65.30
N LEU A 60 -4.25 53.40 -65.12
CA LEU A 60 -4.85 54.34 -64.20
C LEU A 60 -5.72 55.35 -64.94
N ASP A 61 -6.72 55.89 -64.25
CA ASP A 61 -7.52 56.99 -64.77
C ASP A 61 -6.67 58.28 -64.85
N PRO A 62 -6.58 58.97 -66.01
CA PRO A 62 -5.81 60.20 -66.17
C PRO A 62 -6.18 61.31 -65.19
N SER A 63 -7.44 61.35 -64.75
CA SER A 63 -7.91 62.34 -63.76
C SER A 63 -7.34 62.04 -62.37
N SER A 64 -7.19 60.77 -62.01
CA SER A 64 -6.59 60.31 -60.75
C SER A 64 -5.09 60.62 -60.68
N VAL A 65 -4.35 60.38 -61.76
CA VAL A 65 -2.91 60.75 -61.85
C VAL A 65 -2.74 62.26 -61.71
N THR A 66 -3.61 63.05 -62.35
CA THR A 66 -3.58 64.51 -62.26
C THR A 66 -3.87 64.99 -60.84
N ARG A 67 -4.85 64.38 -60.14
CA ARG A 67 -5.18 64.71 -58.75
C ARG A 67 -4.08 64.31 -57.76
N TYR A 68 -3.35 63.22 -58.02
CA TYR A 68 -2.19 62.83 -57.20
C TYR A 68 -1.02 63.79 -57.37
N LEU A 69 -0.66 64.12 -58.61
CA LEU A 69 0.44 65.03 -58.91
C LEU A 69 0.12 66.46 -58.47
N ASN A 70 -1.13 66.91 -58.52
CA ASN A 70 -1.51 68.24 -58.06
C ASN A 70 -1.72 68.33 -56.54
N GLY A 71 -1.57 67.23 -55.79
CA GLY A 71 -1.76 67.19 -54.34
C GLY A 71 -3.23 67.20 -53.87
N ASP A 72 -4.20 67.26 -54.80
CA ASP A 72 -5.64 67.22 -54.50
C ASP A 72 -6.05 65.90 -53.79
N ARG A 73 -5.29 64.81 -54.01
CA ARG A 73 -5.46 63.51 -53.35
C ARG A 73 -4.10 62.91 -53.03
N VAL A 74 -3.96 62.29 -51.85
CA VAL A 74 -2.75 61.51 -51.52
C VAL A 74 -2.80 60.17 -52.26
N PRO A 75 -1.79 59.79 -53.08
CA PRO A 75 -1.78 58.52 -53.78
C PRO A 75 -1.56 57.33 -52.84
N PRO A 76 -2.07 56.13 -53.17
CA PRO A 76 -1.68 54.90 -52.49
C PRO A 76 -0.18 54.60 -52.72
N TRP A 77 0.47 53.89 -51.79
CA TRP A 77 1.91 53.62 -51.88
C TRP A 77 2.29 52.86 -53.16
N ASP A 78 1.43 51.95 -53.64
CA ASP A 78 1.65 51.19 -54.88
C ASP A 78 1.83 52.09 -56.11
N PHE A 79 1.14 53.23 -56.16
CA PHE A 79 1.32 54.22 -57.23
C PHE A 79 2.70 54.90 -57.14
N VAL A 80 3.11 55.29 -55.93
CA VAL A 80 4.41 55.94 -55.67
C VAL A 80 5.55 54.98 -55.95
N ALA A 81 5.46 53.73 -55.48
CA ALA A 81 6.41 52.66 -55.78
C ALA A 81 6.50 52.37 -57.29
N GLY A 82 5.36 52.35 -57.98
CA GLY A 82 5.29 52.23 -59.43
C GLY A 82 6.00 53.37 -60.16
N LEU A 83 5.85 54.61 -59.69
CA LEU A 83 6.50 55.80 -60.25
C LEU A 83 8.02 55.77 -60.02
N ILE A 84 8.48 55.41 -58.83
CA ILE A 84 9.92 55.25 -58.53
C ILE A 84 10.53 54.17 -59.43
N SER A 85 9.81 53.05 -59.60
CA SER A 85 10.27 51.96 -60.47
C SER A 85 10.41 52.41 -61.93
N ASP A 86 9.48 53.21 -62.43
CA ASP A 86 9.55 53.73 -63.80
C ASP A 86 10.66 54.78 -63.94
N VAL A 87 10.86 55.65 -62.95
CA VAL A 87 11.94 56.64 -62.96
C VAL A 87 13.31 55.97 -62.91
N ARG A 88 13.47 54.90 -62.12
CA ARG A 88 14.69 54.08 -62.08
C ARG A 88 15.00 53.37 -63.40
N GLN A 89 13.98 53.11 -64.23
CA GLN A 89 14.15 52.46 -65.54
C GLN A 89 14.56 53.47 -66.63
N GLU A 90 14.08 54.72 -66.56
CA GLU A 90 14.25 55.73 -67.62
C GLU A 90 15.30 56.81 -67.26
N SER A 91 15.68 56.95 -65.98
CA SER A 91 16.64 57.94 -65.47
C SER A 91 17.49 57.35 -64.33
N ALA A 92 18.64 57.97 -64.03
CA ALA A 92 19.63 57.45 -63.07
C ALA A 92 19.02 57.02 -61.71
N PRO A 93 19.62 56.02 -61.02
CA PRO A 93 18.99 55.39 -59.86
C PRO A 93 18.84 56.35 -58.67
N LEU A 94 17.60 56.54 -58.21
CA LEU A 94 17.28 57.21 -56.95
C LEU A 94 17.99 56.52 -55.77
N THR A 95 18.76 57.31 -55.01
CA THR A 95 19.46 56.86 -53.79
C THR A 95 18.47 56.32 -52.76
N LEU A 96 18.88 55.31 -51.98
CA LEU A 96 18.05 54.72 -50.92
C LEU A 96 17.60 55.75 -49.88
N GLN A 97 18.40 56.79 -49.67
CA GLN A 97 18.08 57.91 -48.78
C GLN A 97 16.94 58.78 -49.32
N ALA A 98 16.87 59.01 -50.65
CA ALA A 98 15.76 59.73 -51.28
C ALA A 98 14.46 58.92 -51.28
N GLU A 99 14.54 57.59 -51.44
CA GLU A 99 13.37 56.72 -51.30
C GLU A 99 12.84 56.69 -49.86
N ALA A 100 13.72 56.66 -48.86
CA ALA A 100 13.34 56.73 -47.45
C ALA A 100 12.72 58.10 -47.09
N ALA A 101 13.27 59.19 -47.60
CA ALA A 101 12.70 60.53 -47.43
C ALA A 101 11.29 60.61 -48.05
N LEU A 102 11.09 60.07 -49.25
CA LEU A 102 9.78 60.05 -49.90
C LEU A 102 8.76 59.14 -49.18
N ARG A 103 9.20 58.01 -48.59
CA ARG A 103 8.35 57.18 -47.72
C ARG A 103 7.86 57.97 -46.52
N GLU A 104 8.74 58.75 -45.91
CA GLU A 104 8.39 59.55 -44.73
C GLU A 104 7.49 60.73 -45.10
N THR A 105 7.77 61.45 -46.19
CA THR A 105 6.88 62.52 -46.70
C THR A 105 5.50 61.96 -47.07
N HIS A 106 5.43 60.75 -47.64
CA HIS A 106 4.17 60.07 -47.94
C HIS A 106 3.40 59.68 -46.68
N ARG A 107 4.07 59.12 -45.67
CA ARG A 107 3.49 58.76 -44.37
C ARG A 107 2.92 59.98 -43.64
N VAL A 108 3.65 61.10 -43.66
CA VAL A 108 3.24 62.39 -43.06
C VAL A 108 2.07 63.02 -43.83
N ALA A 109 2.06 62.95 -45.16
CA ALA A 109 0.93 63.44 -45.97
C ALA A 109 -0.32 62.56 -45.81
N GLN A 110 -0.17 61.26 -45.59
CA GLN A 110 -1.27 60.31 -45.37
C GLN A 110 -1.88 60.48 -43.97
N SER A 111 -1.08 60.72 -42.93
CA SER A 111 -1.56 60.97 -41.56
C SER A 111 -2.26 62.33 -41.40
N ALA A 112 -1.86 63.35 -42.19
CA ALA A 112 -2.59 64.61 -42.27
C ALA A 112 -4.01 64.46 -42.87
N ASN A 113 -4.31 63.34 -43.53
CA ASN A 113 -5.63 63.04 -44.10
C ASN A 113 -6.51 62.30 -43.06
N ARG A 114 -6.93 63.03 -42.00
CA ARG A 114 -7.63 62.55 -40.79
C ARG A 114 -8.76 61.52 -40.98
N ARG A 115 -9.38 61.44 -42.16
CA ARG A 115 -10.51 60.51 -42.43
C ARG A 115 -10.07 59.11 -42.88
N HIS A 116 -8.85 58.94 -43.40
CA HIS A 116 -8.41 57.65 -43.94
C HIS A 116 -7.47 56.88 -43.00
N SER A 117 -6.63 57.55 -42.20
CA SER A 117 -5.85 56.86 -41.15
C SER A 117 -6.75 56.33 -40.05
N ALA A 118 -7.76 57.11 -39.61
CA ALA A 118 -8.74 56.66 -38.63
C ALA A 118 -9.57 55.45 -39.13
N MET A 119 -9.84 55.37 -40.44
CA MET A 119 -10.56 54.23 -41.02
C MET A 119 -9.67 52.97 -41.09
N GLN A 120 -8.38 53.13 -41.39
CA GLN A 120 -7.43 52.01 -41.40
C GLN A 120 -7.15 51.51 -39.98
N GLU A 121 -6.97 52.41 -39.01
CA GLU A 121 -6.81 52.08 -37.59
C GLU A 121 -8.03 51.30 -37.06
N LEU A 122 -9.25 51.75 -37.40
CA LEU A 122 -10.48 51.03 -37.05
C LEU A 122 -10.59 49.66 -37.75
N GLN A 123 -10.04 49.50 -38.96
CA GLN A 123 -10.01 48.21 -39.66
C GLN A 123 -9.01 47.24 -39.04
N ASP A 124 -7.84 47.72 -38.65
CA ASP A 124 -6.82 46.91 -37.99
C ASP A 124 -7.28 46.53 -36.57
N GLU A 125 -7.94 47.44 -35.86
CA GLU A 125 -8.56 47.19 -34.56
C GLU A 125 -9.70 46.16 -34.66
N LEU A 126 -10.54 46.25 -35.71
CA LEU A 126 -11.58 45.25 -35.99
C LEU A 126 -10.98 43.88 -36.30
N ALA A 127 -9.91 43.82 -37.12
CA ALA A 127 -9.25 42.56 -37.46
C ALA A 127 -8.60 41.91 -36.22
N SER A 128 -7.99 42.71 -35.34
CA SER A 128 -7.46 42.26 -34.06
C SER A 128 -8.56 41.73 -33.12
N ALA A 129 -9.67 42.47 -33.01
CA ALA A 129 -10.83 42.06 -32.22
C ALA A 129 -11.48 40.77 -32.76
N ASP A 130 -11.53 40.59 -34.08
CA ASP A 130 -12.02 39.37 -34.72
C ASP A 130 -11.11 38.17 -34.46
N GLU A 131 -9.79 38.36 -34.49
CA GLU A 131 -8.83 37.29 -34.19
C GLU A 131 -8.92 36.88 -32.71
N GLU A 132 -9.02 37.83 -31.80
CA GLU A 132 -9.21 37.55 -30.38
C GLU A 132 -10.54 36.84 -30.13
N THR A 133 -11.61 37.27 -30.80
CA THR A 133 -12.91 36.58 -30.74
C THR A 133 -12.81 35.12 -31.21
N ARG A 134 -12.03 34.83 -32.25
CA ARG A 134 -11.81 33.45 -32.73
C ARG A 134 -11.01 32.62 -31.72
N ARG A 135 -9.99 33.22 -31.08
CA ARG A 135 -9.20 32.57 -30.03
C ARG A 135 -10.06 32.23 -28.82
N ILE A 136 -10.86 33.19 -28.35
CA ILE A 136 -11.81 33.01 -27.25
C ILE A 136 -12.81 31.91 -27.58
N LYS A 137 -13.45 31.93 -28.77
CA LYS A 137 -14.40 30.88 -29.19
C LYS A 137 -13.76 29.48 -29.28
N THR A 138 -12.50 29.39 -29.70
CA THR A 138 -11.80 28.10 -29.75
C THR A 138 -11.52 27.57 -28.35
N ARG A 139 -11.11 28.46 -27.44
CA ARG A 139 -10.92 28.13 -26.03
C ARG A 139 -12.23 27.74 -25.34
N GLU A 140 -13.30 28.48 -25.60
CA GLU A 140 -14.66 28.19 -25.11
C GLU A 140 -15.08 26.77 -25.49
N ARG A 141 -15.00 26.40 -26.77
CA ARG A 141 -15.32 25.04 -27.23
C ARG A 141 -14.46 23.95 -26.57
N ALA A 142 -13.16 24.22 -26.39
CA ALA A 142 -12.27 23.27 -25.72
C ALA A 142 -12.65 23.08 -24.24
N LEU A 143 -13.06 24.16 -23.56
CA LEU A 143 -13.55 24.11 -22.19
C LEU A 143 -14.91 23.41 -22.09
N GLU A 144 -15.84 23.68 -23.02
CA GLU A 144 -17.14 23.00 -23.09
C GLU A 144 -16.97 21.49 -23.28
N GLN A 145 -16.06 21.07 -24.15
CA GLN A 145 -15.75 19.65 -24.37
C GLN A 145 -15.14 19.01 -23.12
N ALA A 146 -14.18 19.70 -22.48
CA ALA A 146 -13.56 19.21 -21.24
C ALA A 146 -14.57 19.11 -20.08
N LEU A 147 -15.53 20.04 -20.01
CA LEU A 147 -16.64 20.00 -19.05
C LEU A 147 -17.55 18.79 -19.33
N HIS A 148 -17.97 18.58 -20.57
CA HIS A 148 -18.79 17.41 -20.95
C HIS A 148 -18.10 16.08 -20.63
N ASP A 149 -16.79 15.98 -20.89
CA ASP A 149 -16.04 14.76 -20.59
C ASP A 149 -15.90 14.53 -19.07
N ARG A 150 -15.76 15.62 -18.29
CA ARG A 150 -15.76 15.55 -16.82
C ARG A 150 -17.13 15.19 -16.24
N GLU A 151 -18.21 15.75 -16.78
CA GLU A 151 -19.58 15.41 -16.40
C GLU A 151 -19.89 13.94 -16.70
N ARG A 152 -19.48 13.45 -17.87
CA ARG A 152 -19.61 12.03 -18.22
C ARG A 152 -18.85 11.15 -17.23
N SER A 153 -17.57 11.44 -16.98
CA SER A 153 -16.75 10.68 -16.03
C SER A 153 -17.32 10.71 -14.60
N LEU A 154 -17.87 11.84 -14.18
CA LEU A 154 -18.55 11.97 -12.88
C LEU A 154 -19.81 11.11 -12.84
N SER A 155 -20.64 11.15 -13.88
CA SER A 155 -21.85 10.33 -13.97
C SER A 155 -21.56 8.83 -13.96
N GLU A 156 -20.49 8.39 -14.63
CA GLU A 156 -20.02 7.00 -14.63
C GLU A 156 -19.52 6.59 -13.24
N SER A 157 -18.73 7.44 -12.58
CA SER A 157 -18.24 7.20 -11.22
C SER A 157 -19.40 7.13 -10.21
N THR A 158 -20.35 8.07 -10.27
CA THR A 158 -21.55 8.06 -9.43
C THR A 158 -22.40 6.81 -9.66
N SER A 159 -22.57 6.39 -10.92
CA SER A 159 -23.30 5.16 -11.24
C SER A 159 -22.61 3.91 -10.68
N ARG A 160 -21.26 3.86 -10.73
CA ARG A 160 -20.47 2.78 -10.14
C ARG A 160 -20.58 2.76 -8.62
N SER A 161 -20.51 3.92 -7.96
CA SER A 161 -20.69 4.01 -6.50
C SER A 161 -22.09 3.56 -6.09
N GLN A 162 -23.14 4.01 -6.77
CA GLN A 162 -24.50 3.56 -6.49
C GLN A 162 -24.69 2.06 -6.74
N HIS A 163 -24.00 1.47 -7.72
CA HIS A 163 -24.04 0.03 -7.94
C HIS A 163 -23.38 -0.73 -6.78
N LEU A 164 -22.20 -0.30 -6.35
CA LEU A 164 -21.50 -0.91 -5.22
C LEU A 164 -22.27 -0.75 -3.91
N GLU A 165 -22.93 0.39 -3.69
CA GLU A 165 -23.82 0.61 -2.53
C GLU A 165 -24.99 -0.38 -2.54
N ARG A 166 -25.67 -0.55 -3.69
CA ARG A 166 -26.75 -1.55 -3.82
C ARG A 166 -26.25 -2.97 -3.58
N ASP A 167 -25.06 -3.31 -4.07
CA ASP A 167 -24.47 -4.63 -3.87
C ASP A 167 -24.13 -4.88 -2.39
N LEU A 168 -23.59 -3.88 -1.70
CA LEU A 168 -23.34 -3.93 -0.26
C LEU A 168 -24.65 -4.05 0.54
N ASP A 169 -25.68 -3.28 0.19
CA ASP A 169 -26.99 -3.36 0.84
C ASP A 169 -27.61 -4.76 0.65
N ASN A 170 -27.48 -5.33 -0.55
CA ASN A 170 -27.93 -6.70 -0.83
C ASN A 170 -27.16 -7.75 -0.01
N GLN A 171 -25.83 -7.60 0.11
CA GLN A 171 -25.00 -8.48 0.95
C GLN A 171 -25.38 -8.36 2.43
N GLN A 172 -25.62 -7.15 2.93
CA GLN A 172 -26.06 -6.92 4.31
C GLN A 172 -27.45 -7.50 4.58
N LEU A 173 -28.38 -7.37 3.63
CA LEU A 173 -29.71 -7.99 3.72
C LEU A 173 -29.62 -9.51 3.74
N ALA A 174 -28.78 -10.11 2.88
CA ALA A 174 -28.52 -11.55 2.88
C ALA A 174 -27.93 -12.01 4.22
N HIS A 175 -26.90 -11.35 4.72
CA HIS A 175 -26.33 -11.68 6.04
C HIS A 175 -27.31 -11.51 7.20
N ARG A 176 -28.18 -10.49 7.17
CA ARG A 176 -29.23 -10.33 8.18
C ARG A 176 -30.27 -11.46 8.11
N ALA A 177 -30.62 -11.91 6.90
CA ALA A 177 -31.51 -13.05 6.72
C ALA A 177 -30.87 -14.35 7.24
N ASP A 178 -29.58 -14.56 6.96
CA ASP A 178 -28.82 -15.71 7.49
C ASP A 178 -28.78 -15.69 9.02
N VAL A 179 -28.45 -14.54 9.62
CA VAL A 179 -28.43 -14.38 11.09
C VAL A 179 -29.80 -14.66 11.68
N ALA A 180 -30.89 -14.13 11.11
CA ALA A 180 -32.24 -14.39 11.59
C ALA A 180 -32.63 -15.87 11.47
N LEU A 181 -32.15 -16.58 10.44
CA LEU A 181 -32.35 -18.02 10.29
C LEU A 181 -31.60 -18.80 11.38
N TRP A 182 -30.32 -18.48 11.62
CA TRP A 182 -29.53 -19.10 12.69
C TRP A 182 -30.06 -18.79 14.08
N GLU A 183 -30.56 -17.58 14.33
CA GLU A 183 -31.23 -17.21 15.58
C GLU A 183 -32.50 -18.04 15.79
N GLY A 184 -33.30 -18.24 14.72
CA GLY A 184 -34.47 -19.12 14.76
C GLY A 184 -34.13 -20.58 15.04
N GLU A 185 -33.10 -21.12 14.39
CA GLU A 185 -32.60 -22.48 14.64
C GLU A 185 -32.05 -22.63 16.07
N TYR A 186 -31.34 -21.63 16.58
CA TYR A 186 -30.83 -21.62 17.95
C TYR A 186 -31.97 -21.57 18.98
N GLU A 187 -32.99 -20.74 18.76
CA GLU A 187 -34.18 -20.70 19.60
C GLU A 187 -34.93 -22.04 19.58
N GLN A 188 -35.05 -22.67 18.42
CA GLN A 188 -35.67 -24.00 18.32
C GLN A 188 -34.87 -25.03 19.11
N LEU A 189 -33.55 -25.09 18.91
CA LEU A 189 -32.68 -26.01 19.64
C LEU A 189 -32.74 -25.76 21.15
N ARG A 190 -32.86 -24.49 21.57
CA ARG A 190 -33.06 -24.13 22.97
C ARG A 190 -34.40 -24.63 23.52
N ARG A 191 -35.50 -24.48 22.78
CA ARG A 191 -36.81 -25.04 23.15
C ARG A 191 -36.71 -26.55 23.28
N ASP A 192 -36.11 -27.23 22.29
CA ASP A 192 -35.92 -28.68 22.32
C ASP A 192 -35.08 -29.12 23.54
N CYS A 193 -34.04 -28.35 23.91
CA CYS A 193 -33.25 -28.61 25.13
C CYS A 193 -34.06 -28.41 26.41
N ASP A 194 -34.92 -27.40 26.47
CA ASP A 194 -35.76 -27.13 27.63
C ASP A 194 -36.89 -28.19 27.74
N ASP A 195 -37.52 -28.60 26.63
CA ASP A 195 -38.49 -29.69 26.56
C ASP A 195 -37.87 -31.02 27.01
N LEU A 196 -36.66 -31.35 26.53
CA LEU A 196 -35.92 -32.54 26.96
C LEU A 196 -35.58 -32.50 28.45
N ARG A 197 -35.29 -31.31 29.02
CA ARG A 197 -35.07 -31.16 30.46
C ARG A 197 -36.35 -31.38 31.25
N GLU A 198 -37.48 -30.84 30.79
CA GLU A 198 -38.78 -31.09 31.41
C GLU A 198 -39.14 -32.58 31.35
N GLU A 199 -38.90 -33.24 30.22
CA GLU A 199 -39.08 -34.69 30.08
C GLU A 199 -38.16 -35.47 31.04
N MET A 200 -36.90 -35.08 31.18
CA MET A 200 -35.98 -35.68 32.16
C MET A 200 -36.50 -35.52 33.59
N VAL A 201 -37.02 -34.35 33.96
CA VAL A 201 -37.62 -34.13 35.28
C VAL A 201 -38.86 -35.01 35.47
N HIS A 202 -39.76 -35.06 34.48
CA HIS A 202 -40.95 -35.90 34.53
C HIS A 202 -40.59 -37.39 34.66
N LEU A 203 -39.62 -37.88 33.90
CA LEU A 203 -39.13 -39.26 33.99
C LEU A 203 -38.47 -39.54 35.34
N GLN A 204 -37.73 -38.59 35.91
CA GLN A 204 -37.17 -38.72 37.25
C GLN A 204 -38.25 -38.80 38.33
N GLU A 205 -39.30 -37.97 38.23
CA GLU A 205 -40.46 -38.01 39.13
C GLU A 205 -41.24 -39.33 38.98
N ALA A 206 -41.54 -39.75 37.75
CA ALA A 206 -42.20 -41.03 37.48
C ALA A 206 -41.36 -42.21 38.01
N LEU A 207 -40.04 -42.14 37.85
CA LEU A 207 -39.12 -43.13 38.39
C LEU A 207 -39.08 -43.09 39.94
N ALA A 208 -39.19 -41.92 40.55
CA ALA A 208 -39.31 -41.80 42.00
C ALA A 208 -40.64 -42.38 42.52
N VAL A 209 -41.75 -42.12 41.84
CA VAL A 209 -43.08 -42.67 42.17
C VAL A 209 -43.07 -44.20 42.02
N THR A 210 -42.61 -44.73 40.88
CA THR A 210 -42.53 -46.18 40.67
C THR A 210 -41.58 -46.86 41.65
N ARG A 211 -40.49 -46.20 42.07
CA ARG A 211 -39.65 -46.68 43.17
C ARG A 211 -40.39 -46.68 44.50
N ALA A 212 -41.18 -45.66 44.81
CA ALA A 212 -41.98 -45.62 46.02
C ALA A 212 -43.07 -46.70 46.02
N GLU A 213 -43.73 -46.92 44.89
CA GLU A 213 -44.69 -48.02 44.69
C GLU A 213 -44.00 -49.39 44.82
N LEU A 214 -42.80 -49.54 44.25
CA LEU A 214 -41.99 -50.75 44.40
C LEU A 214 -41.64 -50.98 45.87
N ILE A 215 -41.16 -49.97 46.59
CA ILE A 215 -40.86 -50.07 48.03
C ILE A 215 -42.13 -50.46 48.81
N ALA A 216 -43.27 -49.84 48.51
CA ALA A 216 -44.54 -50.17 49.16
C ALA A 216 -45.00 -51.59 48.85
N ALA A 217 -44.81 -52.06 47.61
CA ALA A 217 -45.11 -53.43 47.20
C ALA A 217 -44.13 -54.44 47.84
N GLU A 218 -42.85 -54.10 47.93
CA GLU A 218 -41.83 -54.89 48.65
C GLU A 218 -42.15 -54.95 50.14
N GLU A 219 -42.59 -53.86 50.75
CA GLU A 219 -43.00 -53.84 52.16
C GLU A 219 -44.29 -54.65 52.39
N GLN A 220 -45.25 -54.60 51.45
CA GLN A 220 -46.41 -55.49 51.45
C GLN A 220 -46.02 -56.96 51.26
N CYS A 221 -45.12 -57.27 50.32
CA CYS A 221 -44.58 -58.60 50.14
C CYS A 221 -43.86 -59.05 51.41
N HIS A 222 -43.08 -58.20 52.05
CA HIS A 222 -42.38 -58.50 53.30
C HIS A 222 -43.36 -58.74 54.46
N GLN A 223 -44.44 -57.97 54.55
CA GLN A 223 -45.53 -58.21 55.49
C GLN A 223 -46.24 -59.54 55.21
N LEU A 224 -46.54 -59.84 53.96
CA LEU A 224 -47.13 -61.12 53.55
C LEU A 224 -46.14 -62.27 53.74
N GLU A 225 -44.84 -62.07 53.55
CA GLU A 225 -43.78 -63.04 53.80
C GLU A 225 -43.61 -63.26 55.30
N THR A 226 -43.71 -62.23 56.14
CA THR A 226 -43.70 -62.40 57.60
C THR A 226 -44.98 -63.03 58.13
N GLU A 227 -46.14 -62.76 57.52
CA GLU A 227 -47.39 -63.48 57.79
C GLU A 227 -47.31 -64.93 57.30
N LEU A 228 -46.77 -65.17 56.09
CA LEU A 228 -46.51 -66.50 55.53
C LEU A 228 -45.44 -67.23 56.30
N ASP A 229 -44.42 -66.57 56.84
CA ASP A 229 -43.37 -67.13 57.70
C ASP A 229 -43.91 -67.33 59.11
N ALA A 230 -44.84 -66.53 59.61
CA ALA A 230 -45.55 -66.83 60.85
C ALA A 230 -46.47 -68.04 60.65
N MET A 231 -47.13 -68.14 59.49
CA MET A 231 -47.90 -69.30 59.05
C MET A 231 -47.00 -70.50 58.73
N ALA A 232 -45.78 -70.30 58.25
CA ALA A 232 -44.81 -71.33 57.89
C ALA A 232 -43.88 -71.69 59.05
N GLN A 233 -43.78 -70.86 60.09
CA GLN A 233 -43.27 -71.25 61.40
C GLN A 233 -44.32 -72.06 62.15
N LEU A 234 -45.61 -71.88 61.82
CA LEU A 234 -46.69 -72.82 62.12
C LEU A 234 -46.70 -74.03 61.13
N GLU A 235 -46.17 -73.89 59.91
CA GLU A 235 -46.15 -74.89 58.81
C GLU A 235 -44.81 -74.86 58.01
N GLY A 236 -43.73 -75.48 58.51
CA GLY A 236 -42.34 -75.32 58.02
C GLY A 236 -42.09 -75.10 56.51
N GLY A 237 -41.54 -73.92 56.13
CA GLY A 237 -40.52 -73.79 55.06
C GLY A 237 -40.71 -72.71 53.96
N ALA A 238 -39.77 -71.74 53.87
CA ALA A 238 -39.48 -70.94 52.66
C ALA A 238 -38.03 -70.36 52.68
N GLU A 239 -37.09 -70.91 51.89
CA GLU A 239 -35.64 -70.63 51.96
C GLU A 239 -35.03 -69.95 50.69
N GLY A 240 -35.84 -69.46 49.74
CA GLY A 240 -35.34 -69.13 48.39
C GLY A 240 -34.90 -67.69 48.10
N ALA A 241 -35.69 -66.67 48.46
CA ALA A 241 -35.49 -65.29 47.98
C ALA A 241 -34.69 -64.40 48.94
N SER A 242 -34.80 -64.63 50.26
CA SER A 242 -33.95 -64.01 51.29
C SER A 242 -32.45 -64.32 51.08
N SER A 243 -32.13 -65.41 50.38
CA SER A 243 -30.77 -65.91 50.20
C SER A 243 -29.88 -65.03 49.30
N LEU A 244 -30.39 -64.42 48.22
CA LEU A 244 -29.54 -63.68 47.27
C LEU A 244 -29.12 -62.31 47.79
N MET A 245 -30.04 -61.55 48.40
CA MET A 245 -29.75 -60.22 48.94
C MET A 245 -28.90 -60.31 50.22
N ALA A 246 -29.19 -61.28 51.09
CA ALA A 246 -28.33 -61.60 52.23
C ALA A 246 -26.94 -62.10 51.77
N ALA A 247 -26.85 -62.86 50.68
CA ALA A 247 -25.57 -63.28 50.10
C ALA A 247 -24.79 -62.10 49.50
N LEU A 248 -25.44 -61.12 48.87
CA LEU A 248 -24.78 -59.92 48.33
C LEU A 248 -24.32 -58.96 49.43
N GLU A 249 -25.08 -58.80 50.51
CA GLU A 249 -24.65 -58.03 51.68
C GLU A 249 -23.53 -58.73 52.46
N ALA A 250 -23.62 -60.05 52.63
CA ALA A 250 -22.55 -60.85 53.20
C ALA A 250 -21.29 -60.81 52.32
N ALA A 251 -21.43 -60.88 51.00
CA ALA A 251 -20.31 -60.75 50.07
C ALA A 251 -19.68 -59.35 50.15
N ASN A 252 -20.49 -58.30 50.23
CA ASN A 252 -20.00 -56.95 50.42
C ASN A 252 -19.19 -56.78 51.72
N GLN A 253 -19.59 -57.42 52.82
CA GLN A 253 -18.94 -57.26 54.13
C GLN A 253 -17.78 -58.23 54.38
N THR A 254 -17.84 -59.46 53.86
CA THR A 254 -16.89 -60.54 54.22
C THR A 254 -16.03 -61.06 53.07
N SER A 255 -16.40 -60.82 51.80
CA SER A 255 -15.61 -61.33 50.68
C SER A 255 -14.32 -60.55 50.46
N SER A 256 -13.29 -61.26 50.00
CA SER A 256 -12.04 -60.63 49.57
C SER A 256 -12.26 -59.79 48.31
N VAL A 257 -11.33 -58.87 48.03
CA VAL A 257 -11.39 -58.01 46.82
C VAL A 257 -11.37 -58.85 45.53
N ALA A 258 -10.62 -59.95 45.50
CA ALA A 258 -10.55 -60.83 44.33
C ALA A 258 -11.89 -61.54 44.08
N GLU A 259 -12.50 -62.08 45.13
CA GLU A 259 -13.83 -62.71 45.06
C GLU A 259 -14.90 -61.70 44.60
N LEU A 260 -14.84 -60.45 45.07
CA LEU A 260 -15.77 -59.42 44.62
C LEU A 260 -15.62 -59.09 43.13
N VAL A 261 -14.39 -59.06 42.59
CA VAL A 261 -14.17 -58.84 41.16
C VAL A 261 -14.74 -59.98 40.32
N GLU A 262 -14.58 -61.23 40.76
CA GLU A 262 -15.18 -62.40 40.10
C GLU A 262 -16.71 -62.34 40.14
N VAL A 263 -17.30 -62.02 41.29
CA VAL A 263 -18.76 -61.86 41.43
C VAL A 263 -19.29 -60.77 40.51
N VAL A 264 -18.59 -59.63 40.41
CA VAL A 264 -18.98 -58.54 39.50
C VAL A 264 -18.88 -58.98 38.03
N GLY A 265 -17.83 -59.71 37.66
CA GLY A 265 -17.68 -60.28 36.31
C GLY A 265 -18.77 -61.30 35.96
N ASP A 266 -19.14 -62.17 36.92
CA ASP A 266 -20.23 -63.14 36.75
C ASP A 266 -21.59 -62.45 36.59
N LEU A 267 -21.84 -61.37 37.35
CA LEU A 267 -23.05 -60.56 37.22
C LEU A 267 -23.11 -59.84 35.87
N GLU A 268 -21.97 -59.33 35.38
CA GLU A 268 -21.88 -58.70 34.07
C GLU A 268 -22.13 -59.71 32.94
N ALA A 269 -21.54 -60.91 33.02
CA ALA A 269 -21.77 -62.00 32.07
C ALA A 269 -23.25 -62.46 32.05
N ARG A 270 -23.97 -62.33 33.16
CA ARG A 270 -25.41 -62.60 33.27
C ARG A 270 -26.30 -61.41 32.92
N THR A 271 -25.75 -60.34 32.35
CA THR A 271 -26.46 -59.09 31.99
C THR A 271 -27.08 -58.32 33.16
N GLN A 272 -26.63 -58.58 34.40
CA GLN A 272 -27.12 -57.93 35.62
C GLN A 272 -26.28 -56.68 35.98
N GLN A 273 -26.05 -55.81 34.99
CA GLN A 273 -25.16 -54.65 35.11
C GLN A 273 -25.56 -53.65 36.21
N ALA A 274 -26.87 -53.47 36.44
CA ALA A 274 -27.36 -52.58 37.48
C ALA A 274 -26.99 -53.09 38.89
N ILE A 275 -27.12 -54.40 39.12
CA ILE A 275 -26.79 -55.04 40.40
C ILE A 275 -25.28 -55.02 40.61
N ALA A 276 -24.50 -55.32 39.57
CA ALA A 276 -23.04 -55.20 39.59
C ALA A 276 -22.60 -53.77 39.97
N ARG A 277 -23.21 -52.74 39.38
CA ARG A 277 -22.91 -51.33 39.68
C ARG A 277 -23.25 -50.96 41.12
N GLU A 278 -24.42 -51.37 41.62
CA GLU A 278 -24.81 -51.09 43.01
C GLU A 278 -23.94 -51.83 44.02
N LEU A 279 -23.53 -53.08 43.73
CA LEU A 279 -22.58 -53.83 44.56
C LEU A 279 -21.24 -53.10 44.65
N VAL A 280 -20.66 -52.69 43.53
CA VAL A 280 -19.40 -51.93 43.52
C VAL A 280 -19.57 -50.58 44.22
N SER A 281 -20.69 -49.88 44.03
CA SER A 281 -21.02 -48.63 44.72
C SER A 281 -21.14 -48.79 46.24
N ALA A 282 -21.84 -49.83 46.70
CA ALA A 282 -22.00 -50.14 48.12
C ALA A 282 -20.65 -50.54 48.75
N ALA A 283 -19.88 -51.42 48.09
CA ALA A 283 -18.54 -51.82 48.54
C ALA A 283 -17.59 -50.63 48.60
N SER A 284 -17.64 -49.76 47.60
CA SER A 284 -16.79 -48.58 47.54
C SER A 284 -17.11 -47.56 48.63
N ARG A 285 -18.35 -47.53 49.16
CA ARG A 285 -18.76 -46.66 50.26
C ARG A 285 -18.39 -47.21 51.64
N SER A 286 -18.49 -48.52 51.86
CA SER A 286 -18.33 -49.13 53.19
C SER A 286 -16.89 -49.57 53.51
N ARG A 287 -16.08 -49.89 52.49
CA ARG A 287 -14.74 -50.49 52.67
C ARG A 287 -13.64 -49.46 52.94
N ARG A 288 -12.49 -49.93 53.40
CA ARG A 288 -11.29 -49.08 53.61
C ARG A 288 -10.70 -48.62 52.28
N VAL A 289 -9.97 -47.51 52.31
CA VAL A 289 -9.42 -46.85 51.12
C VAL A 289 -8.53 -47.80 50.29
N GLU A 290 -7.72 -48.61 50.96
CA GLU A 290 -6.79 -49.57 50.35
C GLU A 290 -7.55 -50.69 49.63
N GLU A 291 -8.64 -51.17 50.22
CA GLU A 291 -9.50 -52.21 49.63
C GLU A 291 -10.27 -51.67 48.43
N VAL A 292 -10.74 -50.41 48.49
CA VAL A 292 -11.41 -49.76 47.36
C VAL A 292 -10.43 -49.52 46.21
N ALA A 293 -9.20 -49.06 46.50
CA ALA A 293 -8.17 -48.91 45.47
C ALA A 293 -7.83 -50.26 44.81
N ALA A 294 -7.70 -51.33 45.60
CA ALA A 294 -7.48 -52.67 45.10
C ALA A 294 -8.67 -53.19 44.27
N LEU A 295 -9.91 -52.89 44.68
CA LEU A 295 -11.14 -53.27 43.97
C LEU A 295 -11.21 -52.59 42.61
N LEU A 296 -11.05 -51.26 42.55
CA LEU A 296 -11.08 -50.51 41.30
C LEU A 296 -9.96 -50.96 40.34
N SER A 297 -8.75 -51.17 40.86
CA SER A 297 -7.63 -51.70 40.06
C SER A 297 -7.87 -53.14 39.59
N GLY A 298 -8.56 -53.94 40.40
CA GLY A 298 -8.93 -55.33 40.07
C GLY A 298 -9.98 -55.38 38.96
N LEU A 299 -11.04 -54.56 39.06
CA LEU A 299 -12.08 -54.43 38.03
C LEU A 299 -11.48 -53.98 36.69
N GLN A 300 -10.57 -53.01 36.70
CA GLN A 300 -9.88 -52.58 35.49
C GLN A 300 -9.05 -53.71 34.86
N ARG A 301 -8.28 -54.46 35.67
CA ARG A 301 -7.49 -55.61 35.19
C ARG A 301 -8.36 -56.75 34.64
N ALA A 302 -9.60 -56.86 35.10
CA ALA A 302 -10.60 -57.79 34.59
C ALA A 302 -11.33 -57.29 33.33
N GLY A 303 -11.03 -56.08 32.83
CA GLY A 303 -11.70 -55.49 31.66
C GLY A 303 -13.03 -54.81 31.96
N LEU A 304 -13.41 -54.67 33.24
CA LEU A 304 -14.69 -54.12 33.70
C LEU A 304 -14.60 -52.61 33.96
N HIS A 305 -14.05 -51.87 32.99
CA HIS A 305 -13.72 -50.44 33.11
C HIS A 305 -14.94 -49.57 33.44
N ALA A 306 -16.08 -49.85 32.81
CA ALA A 306 -17.31 -49.08 33.00
C ALA A 306 -17.79 -49.10 34.46
N HIS A 307 -17.65 -50.25 35.14
CA HIS A 307 -18.03 -50.38 36.54
C HIS A 307 -17.09 -49.61 37.46
N ALA A 308 -15.79 -49.67 37.22
CA ALA A 308 -14.79 -48.91 37.98
C ALA A 308 -15.00 -47.39 37.84
N GLU A 309 -15.22 -46.89 36.62
CA GLU A 309 -15.42 -45.45 36.37
C GLU A 309 -16.76 -44.93 36.92
N SER A 310 -17.84 -45.71 36.78
CA SER A 310 -19.19 -45.27 37.14
C SER A 310 -19.39 -44.97 38.63
N VAL A 311 -18.51 -45.49 39.49
CA VAL A 311 -18.58 -45.36 40.95
C VAL A 311 -17.73 -44.19 41.47
N VAL A 312 -16.79 -43.68 40.67
CA VAL A 312 -15.89 -42.57 41.04
C VAL A 312 -16.65 -41.30 41.48
N PRO A 313 -17.68 -40.80 40.76
CA PRO A 313 -18.42 -39.62 41.20
C PRO A 313 -19.10 -39.80 42.57
N ALA A 314 -19.71 -40.96 42.80
CA ALA A 314 -20.36 -41.28 44.07
C ALA A 314 -19.34 -41.34 45.21
N LEU A 315 -18.19 -41.98 44.97
CA LEU A 315 -17.07 -42.04 45.91
C LEU A 315 -16.59 -40.64 46.31
N VAL A 316 -16.34 -39.79 45.33
CA VAL A 316 -15.87 -38.41 45.55
C VAL A 316 -16.93 -37.61 46.34
N MET A 317 -18.22 -37.80 46.09
CA MET A 317 -19.27 -37.10 46.82
C MET A 317 -19.39 -37.56 48.28
N THR A 318 -19.36 -38.87 48.52
CA THR A 318 -19.64 -39.42 49.85
C THR A 318 -18.43 -39.42 50.78
N ARG A 319 -17.21 -39.53 50.24
CA ARG A 319 -16.01 -39.65 51.08
C ARG A 319 -15.47 -38.30 51.56
N PRO A 320 -14.96 -38.22 52.80
CA PRO A 320 -14.20 -37.08 53.29
C PRO A 320 -13.00 -36.77 52.38
N VAL A 321 -12.59 -35.50 52.37
CA VAL A 321 -11.47 -35.02 51.55
C VAL A 321 -10.16 -35.75 51.86
N ALA A 322 -9.89 -36.05 53.14
CA ALA A 322 -8.70 -36.79 53.55
C ALA A 322 -8.69 -38.23 53.01
N GLU A 323 -9.83 -38.91 53.01
CA GLU A 323 -9.96 -40.26 52.44
C GLU A 323 -9.87 -40.24 50.92
N THR A 324 -10.38 -39.19 50.28
CA THR A 324 -10.26 -39.01 48.82
C THR A 324 -8.79 -38.81 48.43
N ALA A 325 -8.03 -38.04 49.21
CA ALA A 325 -6.58 -37.87 49.01
C ALA A 325 -5.82 -39.19 49.20
N ALA A 326 -6.16 -39.94 50.25
CA ALA A 326 -5.58 -41.26 50.50
C ALA A 326 -5.91 -42.23 49.35
N LEU A 327 -7.15 -42.21 48.84
CA LEU A 327 -7.58 -43.05 47.72
C LEU A 327 -6.75 -42.78 46.47
N VAL A 328 -6.56 -41.51 46.12
CA VAL A 328 -5.67 -41.13 45.00
C VAL A 328 -4.26 -41.66 45.23
N GLY A 329 -3.74 -41.57 46.45
CA GLY A 329 -2.42 -42.10 46.78
C GLY A 329 -2.31 -43.61 46.64
N GLU A 330 -3.31 -44.38 47.07
CA GLU A 330 -3.33 -45.84 46.88
C GLU A 330 -3.48 -46.22 45.41
N LEU A 331 -4.34 -45.52 44.65
CA LEU A 331 -4.52 -45.75 43.22
C LEU A 331 -3.23 -45.48 42.42
N HIS A 332 -2.52 -44.40 42.75
CA HIS A 332 -1.24 -44.08 42.13
C HIS A 332 -0.16 -45.12 42.47
N ARG A 333 -0.07 -45.56 43.74
CA ARG A 333 0.86 -46.65 44.14
C ARG A 333 0.53 -47.99 43.46
N ALA A 334 -0.73 -48.24 43.17
CA ALA A 334 -1.18 -49.40 42.41
C ALA A 334 -0.93 -49.28 40.88
N GLY A 335 -0.48 -48.10 40.40
CA GLY A 335 -0.24 -47.82 38.99
C GLY A 335 -1.50 -47.58 38.15
N PHE A 336 -2.64 -47.28 38.79
CA PHE A 336 -3.92 -47.05 38.09
C PHE A 336 -4.13 -45.56 37.75
N GLU A 337 -3.39 -45.08 36.75
CA GLU A 337 -3.37 -43.65 36.36
C GLU A 337 -4.71 -43.13 35.82
N GLU A 338 -5.46 -43.93 35.06
CA GLU A 338 -6.79 -43.55 34.56
C GLU A 338 -7.78 -43.32 35.71
N GLY A 339 -7.73 -44.17 36.76
CA GLY A 339 -8.53 -44.03 37.97
C GLY A 339 -8.15 -42.79 38.77
N VAL A 340 -6.86 -42.49 38.89
CA VAL A 340 -6.37 -41.23 39.47
C VAL A 340 -6.95 -40.04 38.71
N ALA A 341 -6.85 -40.03 37.39
CA ALA A 341 -7.37 -38.95 36.55
C ALA A 341 -8.90 -38.80 36.70
N ALA A 342 -9.66 -39.91 36.77
CA ALA A 342 -11.09 -39.89 36.98
C ALA A 342 -11.46 -39.30 38.35
N VAL A 343 -10.78 -39.71 39.42
CA VAL A 343 -11.01 -39.19 40.77
C VAL A 343 -10.69 -37.70 40.86
N LEU A 344 -9.58 -37.25 40.27
CA LEU A 344 -9.22 -35.83 40.24
C LEU A 344 -10.23 -35.01 39.43
N ARG A 345 -10.68 -35.51 38.27
CA ARG A 345 -11.69 -34.84 37.44
C ARG A 345 -13.02 -34.70 38.19
N SER A 346 -13.55 -35.79 38.73
CA SER A 346 -14.77 -35.76 39.54
C SER A 346 -14.61 -34.89 40.78
N SER A 347 -13.41 -34.84 41.39
CA SER A 347 -13.14 -33.91 42.50
C SER A 347 -13.21 -32.46 42.04
N VAL A 348 -12.63 -32.13 40.88
CA VAL A 348 -12.76 -30.79 40.29
C VAL A 348 -14.20 -30.44 40.02
N GLU A 349 -15.06 -31.35 39.57
CA GLU A 349 -16.46 -31.07 39.22
C GLU A 349 -17.40 -31.00 40.43
N LEU A 350 -17.15 -31.81 41.47
CA LEU A 350 -18.13 -32.05 42.53
C LEU A 350 -17.75 -31.43 43.88
N LYS A 351 -16.46 -31.21 44.16
CA LYS A 351 -16.01 -30.68 45.45
C LYS A 351 -16.08 -29.15 45.51
N SER A 352 -16.33 -28.61 46.71
CA SER A 352 -16.31 -27.16 46.95
C SER A 352 -14.88 -26.59 46.80
N PRO A 353 -14.71 -25.27 46.60
CA PRO A 353 -13.39 -24.64 46.56
C PRO A 353 -12.49 -24.94 47.77
N CYS A 354 -13.07 -25.00 48.98
CA CYS A 354 -12.36 -25.34 50.21
C CYS A 354 -11.90 -26.81 50.20
N ASP A 355 -12.77 -27.71 49.74
CA ASP A 355 -12.46 -29.14 49.64
C ASP A 355 -11.37 -29.42 48.60
N ILE A 356 -11.34 -28.68 47.48
CA ILE A 356 -10.27 -28.78 46.47
C ILE A 356 -8.91 -28.42 47.08
N VAL A 357 -8.85 -27.36 47.90
CA VAL A 357 -7.63 -26.98 48.62
C VAL A 357 -7.25 -28.04 49.66
N GLY A 358 -8.23 -28.56 50.41
CA GLY A 358 -8.01 -29.65 51.36
C GLY A 358 -7.46 -30.92 50.70
N LEU A 359 -7.99 -31.28 49.52
CA LEU A 359 -7.53 -32.42 48.73
C LEU A 359 -6.10 -32.19 48.25
N SER A 360 -5.81 -30.99 47.74
CA SER A 360 -4.47 -30.59 47.31
C SER A 360 -3.44 -30.66 48.44
N LEU A 361 -3.80 -30.22 49.65
CA LEU A 361 -2.95 -30.34 50.84
C LEU A 361 -2.70 -31.80 51.22
N GLY A 362 -3.74 -32.65 51.17
CA GLY A 362 -3.62 -34.08 51.43
C GLY A 362 -2.67 -34.78 50.46
N LEU A 363 -2.78 -34.46 49.16
CA LEU A 363 -1.90 -34.97 48.12
C LEU A 363 -0.46 -34.48 48.31
N HIS A 364 -0.27 -33.18 48.55
CA HIS A 364 1.05 -32.60 48.76
C HIS A 364 1.78 -33.23 49.95
N ARG A 365 1.11 -33.37 51.10
CA ARG A 365 1.66 -34.01 52.31
C ARG A 365 1.97 -35.49 52.12
N SER A 366 1.30 -36.14 51.18
CA SER A 366 1.56 -37.54 50.81
C SER A 366 2.71 -37.70 49.81
N GLY A 367 3.41 -36.60 49.46
CA GLY A 367 4.50 -36.61 48.48
C GLY A 367 4.04 -36.56 47.02
N LEU A 368 2.75 -36.35 46.76
CA LEU A 368 2.13 -36.34 45.43
C LEU A 368 1.92 -34.91 44.91
N GLY A 369 2.98 -34.08 45.00
CA GLY A 369 2.91 -32.66 44.65
C GLY A 369 2.47 -32.39 43.20
N GLU A 370 2.91 -33.22 42.25
CA GLU A 370 2.54 -33.08 40.83
C GLU A 370 1.05 -33.32 40.58
N LEU A 371 0.44 -34.25 41.30
CA LEU A 371 -1.01 -34.50 41.24
C LEU A 371 -1.80 -33.37 41.90
N ALA A 372 -1.27 -32.79 42.99
CA ALA A 372 -1.87 -31.61 43.63
C ALA A 372 -1.85 -30.39 42.68
N GLU A 373 -0.73 -30.15 41.99
CA GLU A 373 -0.62 -29.09 40.98
C GLU A 373 -1.56 -29.35 39.79
N SER A 374 -1.65 -30.59 39.34
CA SER A 374 -2.56 -31.00 38.25
C SER A 374 -4.03 -30.79 38.62
N LEU A 375 -4.42 -31.12 39.86
CA LEU A 375 -5.75 -30.88 40.41
C LEU A 375 -6.08 -29.38 40.43
N LEU A 376 -5.18 -28.55 40.97
CA LEU A 376 -5.36 -27.10 41.02
C LEU A 376 -5.41 -26.49 39.61
N THR A 377 -4.58 -26.98 38.70
CA THR A 377 -4.59 -26.57 37.30
C THR A 377 -5.93 -26.89 36.63
N ALA A 378 -6.43 -28.12 36.81
CA ALA A 378 -7.73 -28.51 36.27
C ALA A 378 -8.88 -27.69 36.86
N ALA A 379 -8.87 -27.46 38.18
CA ALA A 379 -9.82 -26.56 38.83
C ALA A 379 -9.75 -25.14 38.25
N PHE A 380 -8.53 -24.62 38.04
CA PHE A 380 -8.32 -23.30 37.46
C PHE A 380 -8.63 -23.24 35.97
N VAL A 381 -8.80 -24.34 35.25
CA VAL A 381 -9.26 -24.30 33.86
C VAL A 381 -10.78 -24.38 33.78
N VAL A 382 -11.39 -25.29 34.55
CA VAL A 382 -12.80 -25.67 34.38
C VAL A 382 -13.77 -24.82 35.21
N ARG A 383 -13.35 -24.34 36.39
CA ARG A 383 -14.26 -23.64 37.32
C ARG A 383 -14.54 -22.20 36.91
N THR A 384 -15.58 -21.60 37.47
CA THR A 384 -15.90 -20.19 37.27
C THR A 384 -14.83 -19.27 37.87
N VAL A 385 -14.77 -18.01 37.42
CA VAL A 385 -13.81 -17.00 37.94
C VAL A 385 -13.97 -16.85 39.46
N SER A 386 -15.20 -16.79 39.98
CA SER A 386 -15.49 -16.68 41.41
C SER A 386 -14.96 -17.87 42.23
N GLU A 387 -15.10 -19.09 41.70
CA GLU A 387 -14.60 -20.30 42.36
C GLU A 387 -13.07 -20.35 42.35
N VAL A 388 -12.41 -19.95 41.26
CA VAL A 388 -10.95 -19.84 41.22
C VAL A 388 -10.44 -18.85 42.26
N VAL A 389 -11.06 -17.68 42.37
CA VAL A 389 -10.72 -16.70 43.41
C VAL A 389 -10.90 -17.32 44.80
N ALA A 390 -12.02 -18.02 45.05
CA ALA A 390 -12.23 -18.72 46.32
C ALA A 390 -11.13 -19.75 46.62
N VAL A 391 -10.74 -20.59 45.65
CA VAL A 391 -9.63 -21.55 45.81
C VAL A 391 -8.33 -20.84 46.15
N THR A 392 -7.98 -19.74 45.45
CA THR A 392 -6.75 -18.97 45.77
C THR A 392 -6.82 -18.32 47.15
N VAL A 393 -8.00 -17.89 47.59
CA VAL A 393 -8.20 -17.30 48.92
C VAL A 393 -8.02 -18.35 50.01
N TRP A 394 -8.56 -19.55 49.83
CA TRP A 394 -8.41 -20.67 50.77
C TRP A 394 -7.00 -21.26 50.78
N ALA A 395 -6.29 -21.26 49.65
CA ALA A 395 -4.92 -21.74 49.57
C ALA A 395 -3.90 -20.82 50.27
N ALA A 396 -4.24 -19.56 50.48
CA ALA A 396 -3.30 -18.58 51.02
C ALA A 396 -2.88 -18.86 52.46
N GLY A 397 -1.58 -18.72 52.73
CA GLY A 397 -0.99 -19.05 54.04
C GLY A 397 -0.86 -20.54 54.30
N THR A 398 -1.16 -21.40 53.31
CA THR A 398 -1.01 -22.85 53.41
C THR A 398 0.18 -23.35 52.58
N GLU A 399 0.56 -24.61 52.77
CA GLU A 399 1.66 -25.27 52.03
C GLU A 399 1.40 -25.34 50.51
N VAL A 400 0.14 -25.27 50.06
CA VAL A 400 -0.22 -25.31 48.64
C VAL A 400 -0.32 -23.93 47.98
N GLU A 401 -0.06 -22.82 48.69
CA GLU A 401 -0.05 -21.49 48.08
C GLU A 401 0.91 -21.40 46.88
N PRO A 402 2.16 -21.89 46.95
CA PRO A 402 3.07 -21.89 45.79
C PRO A 402 2.55 -22.74 44.62
N LEU A 403 1.92 -23.88 44.91
CA LEU A 403 1.31 -24.75 43.89
C LEU A 403 0.12 -24.06 43.21
N SER A 404 -0.68 -23.31 43.97
CA SER A 404 -1.76 -22.48 43.41
C SER A 404 -1.21 -21.41 42.48
N LEU A 405 -0.07 -20.80 42.81
CA LEU A 405 0.55 -19.80 41.93
C LEU A 405 1.07 -20.45 40.64
N ALA A 406 1.71 -21.63 40.73
CA ALA A 406 2.19 -22.38 39.57
C ALA A 406 1.03 -22.82 38.64
N ALA A 407 -0.08 -23.28 39.22
CA ALA A 407 -1.26 -23.75 38.50
C ALA A 407 -1.97 -22.66 37.67
N LEU A 408 -1.83 -21.37 38.02
CA LEU A 408 -2.39 -20.27 37.23
C LEU A 408 -1.75 -20.15 35.85
N GLY A 409 -0.49 -20.54 35.70
CA GLY A 409 0.22 -20.46 34.43
C GLY A 409 -0.48 -21.25 33.32
N PRO A 410 -0.58 -22.59 33.44
CA PRO A 410 -1.29 -23.42 32.47
C PRO A 410 -2.76 -23.00 32.27
N ALA A 411 -3.44 -22.56 33.34
CA ALA A 411 -4.82 -22.07 33.26
C ALA A 411 -4.96 -20.80 32.40
N ALA A 412 -4.03 -19.86 32.53
CA ALA A 412 -3.97 -18.65 31.72
C ALA A 412 -3.81 -18.94 30.23
N GLY A 413 -3.23 -20.08 29.86
CA GLY A 413 -3.10 -20.51 28.45
C GLY A 413 -4.37 -21.15 27.88
N ARG A 414 -5.24 -21.72 28.72
CA ARG A 414 -6.41 -22.53 28.29
C ARG A 414 -7.76 -21.82 28.43
N ARG A 415 -7.89 -20.85 29.35
CA ARG A 415 -9.13 -20.07 29.54
C ARG A 415 -9.45 -19.18 28.35
N TYR A 416 -10.65 -18.62 28.30
CA TYR A 416 -10.92 -17.51 27.38
C TYR A 416 -10.21 -16.23 27.85
N VAL A 417 -9.77 -15.41 26.90
CA VAL A 417 -9.01 -14.18 27.20
C VAL A 417 -9.79 -13.23 28.12
N GLN A 418 -11.09 -13.07 27.88
CA GLN A 418 -11.97 -12.23 28.68
C GLN A 418 -12.04 -12.71 30.14
N GLU A 419 -12.15 -14.02 30.36
CA GLU A 419 -12.16 -14.61 31.70
C GLU A 419 -10.83 -14.41 32.43
N VAL A 420 -9.69 -14.44 31.73
CA VAL A 420 -8.38 -14.16 32.34
C VAL A 420 -8.31 -12.72 32.84
N VAL A 421 -8.82 -11.75 32.07
CA VAL A 421 -8.87 -10.34 32.50
C VAL A 421 -9.79 -10.16 33.71
N GLU A 422 -10.97 -10.80 33.70
CA GLU A 422 -11.89 -10.78 34.84
C GLU A 422 -11.28 -11.44 36.08
N LEU A 423 -10.54 -12.54 35.90
CA LEU A 423 -9.82 -13.20 36.97
C LEU A 423 -8.73 -12.32 37.57
N VAL A 424 -7.96 -11.58 36.76
CA VAL A 424 -6.97 -10.60 37.26
C VAL A 424 -7.64 -9.54 38.13
N ILE A 425 -8.76 -8.97 37.67
CA ILE A 425 -9.52 -7.95 38.40
C ILE A 425 -10.05 -8.52 39.72
N ALA A 426 -10.65 -9.72 39.68
CA ALA A 426 -11.25 -10.35 40.85
C ALA A 426 -10.19 -10.77 41.89
N LEU A 427 -9.03 -11.28 41.46
CA LEU A 427 -7.90 -11.59 42.36
C LEU A 427 -7.35 -10.34 43.04
N ARG A 428 -7.25 -9.21 42.34
CA ARG A 428 -6.85 -7.93 42.96
C ARG A 428 -7.86 -7.44 43.98
N ALA A 429 -9.15 -7.51 43.66
CA ALA A 429 -10.21 -7.16 44.59
C ALA A 429 -10.18 -8.05 45.85
N ALA A 430 -9.76 -9.30 45.72
CA ALA A 430 -9.55 -10.24 46.82
C ALA A 430 -8.19 -10.09 47.55
N GLY A 431 -7.35 -9.11 47.20
CA GLY A 431 -6.04 -8.87 47.81
C GLY A 431 -4.95 -9.87 47.41
N ARG A 432 -5.17 -10.67 46.35
CA ARG A 432 -4.23 -11.68 45.83
C ARG A 432 -3.37 -11.11 44.71
N HIS A 433 -2.56 -10.09 45.03
CA HIS A 433 -1.75 -9.36 44.06
C HIS A 433 -0.73 -10.24 43.32
N LYS A 434 -0.02 -11.14 44.03
CA LYS A 434 0.96 -12.04 43.40
C LYS A 434 0.33 -12.93 42.33
N HIS A 435 -0.83 -13.52 42.62
CA HIS A 435 -1.61 -14.33 41.68
C HIS A 435 -2.08 -13.48 40.49
N ALA A 436 -2.60 -12.29 40.74
CA ALA A 436 -3.05 -11.38 39.70
C ALA A 436 -1.91 -10.90 38.77
N GLU A 437 -0.73 -10.64 39.32
CA GLU A 437 0.47 -10.22 38.56
C GLU A 437 1.07 -11.35 37.73
N SER A 438 0.92 -12.61 38.17
CA SER A 438 1.43 -13.77 37.43
C SER A 438 0.66 -14.07 36.13
N LEU A 439 -0.62 -13.71 36.06
CA LEU A 439 -1.50 -14.04 34.94
C LEU A 439 -1.11 -13.35 33.62
N PRO A 440 -0.85 -12.02 33.59
CA PRO A 440 -0.33 -11.35 32.39
C PRO A 440 0.98 -11.97 31.86
N VAL A 441 1.91 -12.33 32.74
CA VAL A 441 3.17 -13.01 32.34
C VAL A 441 2.86 -14.38 31.73
N ALA A 442 2.00 -15.17 32.36
CA ALA A 442 1.60 -16.47 31.85
C ALA A 442 0.87 -16.38 30.49
N VAL A 443 0.07 -15.34 30.27
CA VAL A 443 -0.55 -15.05 28.97
C VAL A 443 0.51 -14.85 27.90
N ALA A 444 1.52 -14.00 28.18
CA ALA A 444 2.63 -13.73 27.27
C ALA A 444 3.42 -15.01 26.92
N GLU A 445 3.72 -15.84 27.93
CA GLU A 445 4.56 -17.04 27.77
C GLU A 445 3.86 -18.19 27.07
N ARG A 446 2.55 -18.37 27.27
CA ARG A 446 1.85 -19.61 26.90
C ARG A 446 0.87 -19.46 25.73
N ARG A 447 0.35 -18.26 25.47
CA ARG A 447 -0.61 -18.07 24.38
C ARG A 447 0.05 -17.89 23.03
N GLU A 448 -0.74 -18.12 21.99
CA GLU A 448 -0.38 -17.75 20.61
C GLU A 448 -0.42 -16.23 20.43
N ALA A 449 0.31 -15.74 19.44
CA ALA A 449 0.52 -14.31 19.24
C ALA A 449 -0.79 -13.53 18.97
N SER A 450 -1.73 -14.13 18.22
CA SER A 450 -3.07 -13.55 17.99
C SER A 450 -3.84 -13.37 19.30
N SER A 451 -3.83 -14.41 20.14
CA SER A 451 -4.48 -14.38 21.46
C SER A 451 -3.81 -13.41 22.43
N VAL A 452 -2.50 -13.19 22.31
CA VAL A 452 -1.77 -12.17 23.07
C VAL A 452 -2.28 -10.77 22.71
N VAL A 453 -2.43 -10.47 21.41
CA VAL A 453 -2.97 -9.16 20.97
C VAL A 453 -4.41 -8.96 21.45
N THR A 454 -5.27 -9.99 21.33
CA THR A 454 -6.63 -9.93 21.88
C THR A 454 -6.62 -9.70 23.40
N ALA A 455 -5.67 -10.29 24.12
CA ALA A 455 -5.51 -10.04 25.55
C ALA A 455 -5.12 -8.59 25.83
N MET A 456 -4.10 -8.05 25.14
CA MET A 456 -3.70 -6.65 25.27
C MET A 456 -4.88 -5.69 25.02
N GLU A 457 -5.70 -5.95 24.01
CA GLU A 457 -6.90 -5.18 23.72
C GLU A 457 -7.93 -5.27 24.85
N CYS A 458 -8.18 -6.48 25.38
CA CYS A 458 -9.09 -6.67 26.50
C CYS A 458 -8.60 -5.95 27.76
N PHE A 459 -7.31 -6.05 28.10
CA PHE A 459 -6.70 -5.32 29.22
C PHE A 459 -6.81 -3.80 29.04
N THR A 460 -6.47 -3.29 27.85
CA THR A 460 -6.57 -1.86 27.52
C THR A 460 -8.01 -1.36 27.61
N SER A 461 -8.99 -2.12 27.12
CA SER A 461 -10.41 -1.75 27.17
C SER A 461 -10.96 -1.63 28.61
N ARG A 462 -10.33 -2.33 29.57
CA ARG A 462 -10.65 -2.26 31.00
C ARG A 462 -9.82 -1.21 31.75
N GLY A 463 -9.03 -0.39 31.06
CA GLY A 463 -8.17 0.64 31.65
C GLY A 463 -6.88 0.11 32.29
N MET A 464 -6.50 -1.13 31.99
CA MET A 464 -5.36 -1.84 32.56
C MET A 464 -4.18 -1.82 31.56
N THR A 465 -3.70 -0.63 31.21
CA THR A 465 -2.65 -0.45 30.20
C THR A 465 -1.29 -0.98 30.65
N GLY A 466 -0.97 -0.88 31.95
CA GLY A 466 0.29 -1.39 32.48
C GLY A 466 0.44 -2.90 32.33
N GLU A 467 -0.66 -3.64 32.41
CA GLU A 467 -0.72 -5.09 32.20
C GLU A 467 -0.57 -5.44 30.72
N ALA A 468 -1.18 -4.65 29.83
CA ALA A 468 -0.99 -4.80 28.40
C ALA A 468 0.48 -4.56 27.99
N ASP A 469 1.12 -3.53 28.55
CA ASP A 469 2.55 -3.23 28.35
C ASP A 469 3.45 -4.35 28.89
N LEU A 470 3.08 -4.92 30.06
CA LEU A 470 3.79 -6.04 30.66
C LEU A 470 3.66 -7.31 29.81
N ILE A 471 2.47 -7.60 29.27
CA ILE A 471 2.26 -8.70 28.31
C ILE A 471 3.13 -8.50 27.08
N LEU A 472 3.09 -7.31 26.47
CA LEU A 472 3.84 -7.00 25.26
C LEU A 472 5.36 -7.16 25.50
N SER A 473 5.86 -6.59 26.60
CA SER A 473 7.29 -6.62 26.93
C SER A 473 7.80 -8.03 27.25
N ALA A 474 6.99 -8.87 27.92
CA ALA A 474 7.30 -10.27 28.19
C ALA A 474 7.27 -11.12 26.90
N THR A 475 6.28 -10.89 26.03
CA THR A 475 6.10 -11.66 24.77
C THR A 475 7.28 -11.45 23.81
N GLN A 476 7.90 -10.27 23.83
CA GLN A 476 9.08 -9.95 23.01
C GLN A 476 10.33 -10.78 23.34
N SER A 477 10.37 -11.45 24.49
CA SER A 477 11.48 -12.35 24.87
C SER A 477 11.39 -13.75 24.27
N ARG A 478 10.29 -14.07 23.58
CA ARG A 478 10.07 -15.39 22.97
C ARG A 478 10.86 -15.56 21.68
N GLY A 479 10.86 -16.78 21.15
CA GLY A 479 11.58 -17.12 19.92
C GLY A 479 11.14 -16.31 18.70
N VAL A 480 12.02 -16.25 17.70
CA VAL A 480 11.85 -15.47 16.46
C VAL A 480 10.50 -15.72 15.79
N SER A 481 10.10 -16.98 15.66
CA SER A 481 8.83 -17.37 15.04
C SER A 481 7.61 -16.77 15.75
N HIS A 482 7.63 -16.70 17.08
CA HIS A 482 6.55 -16.14 17.86
C HIS A 482 6.49 -14.61 17.72
N VAL A 483 7.65 -13.94 17.77
CA VAL A 483 7.71 -12.48 17.61
C VAL A 483 7.27 -12.06 16.20
N LEU A 484 7.54 -12.85 15.16
CA LEU A 484 7.01 -12.61 13.82
C LEU A 484 5.48 -12.72 13.77
N ALA A 485 4.93 -13.77 14.36
CA ALA A 485 3.49 -13.93 14.49
C ALA A 485 2.87 -12.77 15.28
N LEU A 486 3.57 -12.25 16.30
CA LEU A 486 3.15 -11.10 17.09
C LEU A 486 3.13 -9.81 16.27
N VAL A 487 4.19 -9.50 15.52
CA VAL A 487 4.22 -8.31 14.67
C VAL A 487 3.05 -8.33 13.67
N ARG A 488 2.79 -9.48 13.04
CA ARG A 488 1.65 -9.65 12.13
C ARG A 488 0.31 -9.43 12.82
N ALA A 489 0.11 -10.06 13.99
CA ALA A 489 -1.11 -9.90 14.77
C ALA A 489 -1.32 -8.44 15.21
N LEU A 490 -0.27 -7.72 15.60
CA LEU A 490 -0.33 -6.31 15.98
C LEU A 490 -0.71 -5.42 14.79
N VAL A 491 -0.14 -5.67 13.60
CA VAL A 491 -0.50 -4.91 12.39
C VAL A 491 -1.96 -5.17 12.00
N GLN A 492 -2.42 -6.43 12.06
CA GLN A 492 -3.81 -6.78 11.80
C GLN A 492 -4.78 -6.14 12.80
N GLY A 493 -4.40 -6.08 14.08
CA GLY A 493 -5.12 -5.39 15.16
C GLY A 493 -5.01 -3.86 15.13
N ARG A 494 -4.36 -3.26 14.11
CA ARG A 494 -4.13 -1.82 13.96
C ARG A 494 -3.22 -1.19 15.03
N HIS A 495 -2.45 -1.99 15.77
CA HIS A 495 -1.45 -1.55 16.74
C HIS A 495 -0.09 -1.30 16.05
N SER A 496 -0.08 -0.39 15.07
CA SER A 496 1.11 -0.12 14.24
C SER A 496 2.30 0.42 15.05
N HIS A 497 2.04 1.16 16.12
CA HIS A 497 3.08 1.68 17.01
C HIS A 497 3.76 0.57 17.81
N ASP A 498 2.98 -0.36 18.36
CA ASP A 498 3.52 -1.49 19.13
C ASP A 498 4.28 -2.45 18.22
N ALA A 499 3.75 -2.71 17.01
CA ALA A 499 4.47 -3.48 15.99
C ALA A 499 5.83 -2.86 15.66
N ALA A 500 5.88 -1.53 15.50
CA ALA A 500 7.11 -0.79 15.28
C ALA A 500 8.09 -0.93 16.46
N SER A 501 7.60 -0.80 17.69
CA SER A 501 8.41 -0.96 18.92
C SER A 501 8.99 -2.37 19.05
N VAL A 502 8.19 -3.41 18.77
CA VAL A 502 8.63 -4.81 18.76
C VAL A 502 9.74 -5.03 17.73
N VAL A 503 9.58 -4.50 16.51
CA VAL A 503 10.59 -4.61 15.45
C VAL A 503 11.89 -3.91 15.83
N ASP A 504 11.82 -2.69 16.36
CA ASP A 504 13.03 -1.94 16.77
C ASP A 504 13.79 -2.67 17.88
N ARG A 505 13.07 -3.24 18.86
CA ARG A 505 13.70 -4.03 19.93
C ARG A 505 14.32 -5.32 19.39
N ALA A 506 13.63 -6.03 18.49
CA ALA A 506 14.17 -7.25 17.87
C ALA A 506 15.46 -6.95 17.10
N VAL A 507 15.49 -5.87 16.31
CA VAL A 507 16.69 -5.41 15.60
C VAL A 507 17.85 -5.09 16.55
N GLY A 508 17.57 -4.51 17.72
CA GLY A 508 18.60 -4.16 18.70
C GLY A 508 19.19 -5.35 19.46
N LEU A 509 18.47 -6.47 19.54
CA LEU A 509 18.84 -7.64 20.36
C LEU A 509 19.26 -8.86 19.55
N TRP A 510 18.72 -9.05 18.34
CA TRP A 510 18.90 -10.28 17.57
C TRP A 510 20.16 -10.25 16.70
N PRO A 511 20.72 -11.44 16.41
CA PRO A 511 21.76 -11.58 15.40
C PRO A 511 21.23 -11.33 13.98
N ALA A 512 22.14 -11.02 13.06
CA ALA A 512 21.80 -10.55 11.70
C ALA A 512 21.00 -11.57 10.87
N ASP A 513 21.23 -12.86 11.06
CA ASP A 513 20.49 -13.96 10.42
C ASP A 513 19.02 -14.01 10.84
N SER A 514 18.74 -13.81 12.14
CA SER A 514 17.39 -13.75 12.69
C SER A 514 16.65 -12.50 12.21
N VAL A 515 17.34 -11.37 12.11
CA VAL A 515 16.77 -10.13 11.55
C VAL A 515 16.52 -10.26 10.04
N ALA A 516 17.41 -10.90 9.28
CA ALA A 516 17.21 -11.20 7.86
C ALA A 516 15.96 -12.07 7.65
N THR A 517 15.82 -13.13 8.44
CA THR A 517 14.64 -14.02 8.43
C THR A 517 13.37 -13.22 8.70
N MET A 518 13.39 -12.31 9.68
CA MET A 518 12.27 -11.43 9.98
C MET A 518 11.89 -10.52 8.82
N ILE A 519 12.88 -9.87 8.19
CA ILE A 519 12.65 -8.98 7.06
C ILE A 519 12.06 -9.75 5.86
N ALA A 520 12.61 -10.92 5.54
CA ALA A 520 12.14 -11.78 4.45
C ALA A 520 10.71 -12.27 4.67
N ASP A 521 10.38 -12.65 5.91
CA ASP A 521 9.06 -13.11 6.32
C ASP A 521 8.00 -11.99 6.29
N LEU A 522 8.37 -10.80 6.77
CA LEU A 522 7.52 -9.60 6.68
C LEU A 522 7.31 -9.16 5.23
N TYR A 523 8.34 -9.24 4.39
CA TYR A 523 8.23 -8.98 2.95
C TYR A 523 7.26 -9.96 2.29
N SER A 524 7.43 -11.26 2.53
CA SER A 524 6.61 -12.32 1.91
C SER A 524 5.14 -12.24 2.29
N THR A 525 4.83 -11.61 3.42
CA THR A 525 3.47 -11.36 3.90
C THR A 525 2.96 -9.94 3.64
N ASN A 526 3.64 -9.17 2.81
CA ASN A 526 3.29 -7.79 2.42
C ASN A 526 3.25 -6.78 3.60
N HIS A 527 3.96 -7.05 4.70
CA HIS A 527 4.14 -6.11 5.81
C HIS A 527 5.34 -5.18 5.55
N PHE A 528 5.33 -4.52 4.39
CA PHE A 528 6.44 -3.71 3.89
C PHE A 528 6.90 -2.58 4.84
N PRO A 529 6.00 -1.84 5.54
CA PRO A 529 6.44 -0.80 6.47
C PRO A 529 7.33 -1.34 7.60
N GLN A 530 6.98 -2.50 8.15
CA GLN A 530 7.72 -3.17 9.23
C GLN A 530 9.04 -3.77 8.70
N ALA A 531 9.03 -4.38 7.52
CA ALA A 531 10.25 -4.87 6.87
C ALA A 531 11.23 -3.71 6.59
N ALA A 532 10.72 -2.59 6.08
CA ALA A 532 11.50 -1.38 5.84
C ALA A 532 12.06 -0.80 7.14
N GLN A 533 11.26 -0.77 8.20
CA GLN A 533 11.70 -0.32 9.52
C GLN A 533 12.82 -1.23 10.06
N ALA A 534 12.66 -2.55 9.98
CA ALA A 534 13.67 -3.49 10.44
C ALA A 534 15.03 -3.29 9.73
N LEU A 535 15.00 -3.13 8.40
CA LEU A 535 16.22 -2.83 7.63
C LEU A 535 16.84 -1.50 8.08
N MET A 536 16.05 -0.43 8.10
CA MET A 536 16.53 0.91 8.44
C MET A 536 17.06 0.99 9.88
N GLY A 537 16.41 0.30 10.82
CA GLY A 537 16.86 0.16 12.20
C GLY A 537 18.22 -0.53 12.27
N SER A 538 18.39 -1.63 11.53
CA SER A 538 19.64 -2.41 11.51
C SER A 538 20.81 -1.60 10.97
N MET A 539 20.54 -0.76 9.95
CA MET A 539 21.55 0.14 9.39
C MET A 539 22.04 1.17 10.41
N ARG A 540 21.22 1.59 11.38
CA ARG A 540 21.64 2.58 12.39
C ARG A 540 22.62 2.02 13.43
N HIS A 541 22.64 0.71 13.65
CA HIS A 541 23.34 0.11 14.78
C HIS A 541 24.83 -0.15 14.50
N SER A 542 25.17 -0.86 13.41
CA SER A 542 26.58 -1.17 13.08
C SER A 542 26.78 -1.51 11.61
N ALA A 543 27.89 -1.01 11.03
CA ALA A 543 28.28 -1.28 9.65
C ALA A 543 28.58 -2.76 9.38
N ALA A 544 29.28 -3.44 10.30
CA ALA A 544 29.59 -4.86 10.19
C ALA A 544 28.32 -5.73 10.22
N SER A 545 27.38 -5.39 11.11
CA SER A 545 26.07 -6.06 11.19
C SER A 545 25.25 -5.86 9.91
N THR A 546 25.31 -4.66 9.31
CA THR A 546 24.57 -4.37 8.06
C THR A 546 25.04 -5.24 6.89
N ARG A 547 26.36 -5.43 6.71
CA ARG A 547 26.87 -6.30 5.63
C ARG A 547 26.45 -7.76 5.86
N SER A 548 26.61 -8.24 7.09
CA SER A 548 26.17 -9.59 7.48
C SER A 548 24.68 -9.80 7.19
N LEU A 549 23.84 -8.83 7.58
CA LEU A 549 22.40 -8.84 7.34
C LEU A 549 22.07 -8.94 5.85
N LEU A 550 22.70 -8.13 5.00
CA LEU A 550 22.43 -8.13 3.57
C LEU A 550 22.90 -9.42 2.90
N CYS A 551 24.05 -9.99 3.31
CA CYS A 551 24.46 -11.31 2.86
C CYS A 551 23.44 -12.40 3.24
N CYS A 552 22.93 -12.40 4.48
CA CYS A 552 21.87 -13.33 4.89
C CYS A 552 20.56 -13.10 4.10
N LEU A 553 20.25 -11.86 3.73
CA LEU A 553 19.08 -11.56 2.89
C LEU A 553 19.25 -12.06 1.46
N ASP A 554 20.46 -12.07 0.90
CA ASP A 554 20.73 -12.66 -0.43
C ASP A 554 20.57 -14.20 -0.44
N GLU A 555 20.77 -14.85 0.71
CA GLU A 555 20.52 -16.29 0.87
C GLU A 555 19.03 -16.64 1.03
N ALA A 556 18.17 -15.65 1.30
CA ALA A 556 16.74 -15.82 1.52
C ALA A 556 15.91 -15.19 0.39
N TYR A 557 14.72 -15.72 0.09
CA TYR A 557 13.77 -15.03 -0.79
C TYR A 557 13.20 -13.80 -0.06
N PRO A 558 13.19 -12.58 -0.64
CA PRO A 558 13.37 -12.26 -2.07
C PRO A 558 14.78 -11.79 -2.50
N GLY A 559 15.78 -11.78 -1.62
CA GLY A 559 17.10 -11.19 -1.87
C GLY A 559 17.26 -9.77 -1.32
N ALA A 560 18.50 -9.33 -1.08
CA ALA A 560 18.75 -8.00 -0.52
C ALA A 560 18.33 -6.87 -1.47
N GLU A 561 18.52 -7.07 -2.77
CA GLU A 561 18.12 -6.11 -3.82
C GLU A 561 16.61 -5.79 -3.74
N ALA A 562 15.76 -6.81 -3.76
CA ALA A 562 14.31 -6.65 -3.70
C ALA A 562 13.82 -5.99 -2.39
N VAL A 563 14.48 -6.27 -1.27
CA VAL A 563 14.18 -5.62 0.01
C VAL A 563 14.57 -4.14 -0.04
N VAL A 564 15.74 -3.81 -0.58
CA VAL A 564 16.22 -2.42 -0.72
C VAL A 564 15.31 -1.62 -1.67
N GLU A 565 14.90 -2.22 -2.78
CA GLU A 565 13.89 -1.65 -3.69
C GLU A 565 12.58 -1.37 -2.96
N MET A 566 12.08 -2.32 -2.17
CA MET A 566 10.86 -2.14 -1.37
C MET A 566 10.99 -0.98 -0.39
N VAL A 567 12.13 -0.81 0.28
CA VAL A 567 12.32 0.34 1.19
C VAL A 567 12.31 1.65 0.42
N ALA A 568 12.95 1.72 -0.75
CA ALA A 568 12.88 2.88 -1.63
C ALA A 568 11.43 3.14 -2.11
N ALA A 569 10.69 2.09 -2.47
CA ALA A 569 9.31 2.15 -2.99
C ALA A 569 8.29 2.63 -1.95
N THR A 570 8.45 2.25 -0.67
CA THR A 570 7.52 2.60 0.41
C THR A 570 7.94 3.82 1.22
N GLY A 571 9.22 4.22 1.16
CA GLY A 571 9.79 5.28 1.99
C GLY A 571 9.48 6.71 1.55
N SER A 572 9.69 7.64 2.48
CA SER A 572 9.83 9.08 2.18
C SER A 572 11.14 9.34 1.41
N PRO A 573 11.27 10.46 0.68
CA PRO A 573 12.48 10.74 -0.09
C PRO A 573 13.72 10.89 0.82
N GLU A 574 13.55 11.40 2.03
CA GLU A 574 14.63 11.50 3.03
C GLU A 574 15.06 10.12 3.52
N ARG A 575 14.11 9.20 3.71
CA ARG A 575 14.42 7.82 4.11
C ARG A 575 15.17 7.08 3.00
N ALA A 576 14.77 7.25 1.74
CA ALA A 576 15.48 6.69 0.59
C ALA A 576 16.90 7.29 0.47
N ALA A 577 17.07 8.59 0.68
CA ALA A 577 18.37 9.25 0.67
C ALA A 577 19.29 8.73 1.79
N HIS A 578 18.74 8.55 3.00
CA HIS A 578 19.49 7.98 4.12
C HIS A 578 19.89 6.52 3.88
N LEU A 579 19.00 5.72 3.25
CA LEU A 579 19.32 4.36 2.84
C LEU A 579 20.47 4.35 1.84
N PHE A 580 20.39 5.19 0.80
CA PHE A 580 21.45 5.33 -0.20
C PHE A 580 22.80 5.68 0.44
N THR A 581 22.86 6.75 1.24
CA THR A 581 24.12 7.20 1.85
C THR A 581 24.67 6.17 2.82
N SER A 582 23.79 5.45 3.53
CA SER A 582 24.19 4.36 4.42
C SER A 582 24.80 3.17 3.67
N LEU A 583 24.29 2.84 2.48
CA LEU A 583 24.84 1.78 1.62
C LEU A 583 26.19 2.21 1.01
N GLU A 584 26.29 3.45 0.53
CA GLU A 584 27.54 4.00 -0.03
C GLU A 584 28.66 4.03 1.00
N THR A 585 28.38 4.54 2.22
CA THR A 585 29.35 4.59 3.33
C THR A 585 29.81 3.20 3.76
N ARG A 586 29.00 2.17 3.52
CA ARG A 586 29.31 0.77 3.85
C ARG A 586 29.93 0.00 2.68
N GLU A 587 30.37 0.69 1.62
CA GLU A 587 30.98 0.11 0.42
C GLU A 587 30.07 -0.90 -0.30
N LEU A 588 28.76 -0.61 -0.35
CA LEU A 588 27.75 -1.41 -1.06
C LEU A 588 27.17 -0.59 -2.24
N PRO A 589 27.99 -0.17 -3.21
CA PRO A 589 27.57 0.76 -4.27
C PRO A 589 26.53 0.15 -5.22
N GLN A 590 26.49 -1.18 -5.37
CA GLN A 590 25.52 -1.86 -6.22
C GLN A 590 24.09 -1.71 -5.69
N LEU A 591 23.88 -1.94 -4.39
CA LEU A 591 22.58 -1.74 -3.74
C LEU A 591 22.22 -0.25 -3.64
N ALA A 592 23.21 0.63 -3.43
CA ALA A 592 22.97 2.08 -3.47
C ALA A 592 22.47 2.51 -4.86
N GLU A 593 23.07 2.00 -5.94
CA GLU A 593 22.62 2.25 -7.32
C GLU A 593 21.17 1.79 -7.54
N VAL A 594 20.78 0.64 -6.97
CA VAL A 594 19.40 0.16 -7.02
C VAL A 594 18.44 1.17 -6.39
N VAL A 595 18.72 1.67 -5.19
CA VAL A 595 17.90 2.73 -4.54
C VAL A 595 17.79 3.96 -5.44
N PHE A 596 18.91 4.39 -6.01
CA PHE A 596 18.99 5.57 -6.86
C PHE A 596 18.13 5.41 -8.13
N GLN A 597 18.32 4.30 -8.86
CA GLN A 597 17.58 4.03 -10.08
C GLN A 597 16.09 3.82 -9.81
N HIS A 598 15.74 3.05 -8.79
CA HIS A 598 14.35 2.79 -8.43
C HIS A 598 13.63 4.08 -8.03
N THR A 599 14.26 4.93 -7.20
CA THR A 599 13.69 6.21 -6.78
C THR A 599 13.49 7.17 -7.96
N LEU A 600 14.41 7.20 -8.93
CA LEU A 600 14.27 8.06 -10.10
C LEU A 600 13.23 7.58 -11.11
N ARG A 601 13.05 6.27 -11.25
CA ARG A 601 12.16 5.68 -12.28
C ARG A 601 10.72 5.53 -11.80
N GLU A 602 10.53 5.03 -10.58
CA GLU A 602 9.21 4.62 -10.07
C GLU A 602 8.51 5.74 -9.28
N LYS A 603 9.24 6.75 -8.80
CA LYS A 603 8.64 7.84 -8.03
C LYS A 603 8.26 9.04 -8.90
N PRO A 604 7.24 9.80 -8.50
CA PRO A 604 6.93 11.08 -9.13
C PRO A 604 8.14 12.02 -9.12
N THR A 605 8.32 12.82 -10.18
CA THR A 605 9.46 13.73 -10.36
C THR A 605 9.71 14.68 -9.19
N GLY A 606 8.65 15.12 -8.49
CA GLY A 606 8.77 15.93 -7.28
C GLY A 606 9.39 15.17 -6.10
N HIS A 607 9.01 13.90 -5.91
CA HIS A 607 9.59 13.04 -4.87
C HIS A 607 11.05 12.70 -5.18
N ALA A 608 11.34 12.35 -6.43
CA ALA A 608 12.71 12.14 -6.90
C ALA A 608 13.59 13.41 -6.72
N GLY A 609 13.03 14.60 -6.97
CA GLY A 609 13.71 15.86 -6.71
C GLY A 609 14.05 16.08 -5.23
N MET A 610 13.11 15.82 -4.32
CA MET A 610 13.38 15.90 -2.86
C MET A 610 14.43 14.88 -2.42
N PHE A 611 14.44 13.67 -3.00
CA PHE A 611 15.47 12.67 -2.75
C PHE A 611 16.86 13.16 -3.16
N LEU A 612 17.01 13.73 -4.36
CA LEU A 612 18.29 14.29 -4.83
C LEU A 612 18.72 15.49 -3.97
N GLN A 613 17.78 16.31 -3.52
CA GLN A 613 18.07 17.40 -2.59
C GLN A 613 18.59 16.86 -1.25
N ALA A 614 17.99 15.80 -0.69
CA ALA A 614 18.47 15.19 0.56
C ALA A 614 19.87 14.55 0.40
N LEU A 615 20.16 13.95 -0.76
CA LEU A 615 21.50 13.45 -1.09
C LEU A 615 22.55 14.57 -1.14
N ASP A 616 22.18 15.72 -1.70
CA ASP A 616 23.05 16.90 -1.76
C ASP A 616 23.37 17.47 -0.37
N HIS A 617 22.37 17.53 0.52
CA HIS A 617 22.60 17.93 1.92
C HIS A 617 23.52 16.97 2.67
N SER A 618 23.64 15.72 2.21
CA SER A 618 24.52 14.71 2.79
C SER A 618 25.88 14.63 2.08
N ASP A 619 26.17 15.51 1.13
CA ASP A 619 27.37 15.53 0.28
C ASP A 619 27.66 14.18 -0.41
N ALA A 620 26.61 13.49 -0.85
CA ALA A 620 26.75 12.20 -1.52
C ALA A 620 27.50 12.37 -2.85
N ALA A 621 28.50 11.52 -3.11
CA ALA A 621 29.34 11.64 -4.31
C ALA A 621 28.50 11.55 -5.61
N VAL A 622 27.40 10.80 -5.56
CA VAL A 622 26.49 10.56 -6.69
C VAL A 622 25.84 11.82 -7.27
N VAL A 623 25.70 12.89 -6.49
CA VAL A 623 25.10 14.16 -6.92
C VAL A 623 26.14 15.22 -7.30
N GLN A 624 27.43 14.93 -7.13
CA GLN A 624 28.50 15.83 -7.56
C GLN A 624 28.52 15.95 -9.09
N GLU A 625 28.77 17.17 -9.59
CA GLU A 625 28.68 17.49 -11.02
C GLU A 625 29.56 16.59 -11.90
N ASP A 626 30.75 16.21 -11.43
CA ASP A 626 31.66 15.36 -12.18
C ASP A 626 31.16 13.91 -12.26
N GLN A 627 30.57 13.38 -11.18
CA GLN A 627 29.97 12.05 -11.17
C GLN A 627 28.69 11.99 -12.01
N LEU A 628 27.84 13.02 -11.92
CA LEU A 628 26.66 13.15 -12.77
C LEU A 628 27.02 13.24 -14.25
N ARG A 629 28.07 13.99 -14.60
CA ARG A 629 28.60 14.07 -15.98
C ARG A 629 29.16 12.73 -16.44
N ALA A 630 29.92 12.03 -15.58
CA ALA A 630 30.46 10.70 -15.88
C ALA A 630 29.33 9.68 -16.11
N ARG A 631 28.30 9.66 -15.25
CA ARG A 631 27.11 8.80 -15.41
C ARG A 631 26.38 9.10 -16.71
N ALA A 632 26.14 10.37 -17.02
CA ALA A 632 25.48 10.76 -18.26
C ALA A 632 26.25 10.35 -19.52
N ARG A 633 27.59 10.28 -19.45
CA ARG A 633 28.44 9.75 -20.53
C ARG A 633 28.39 8.23 -20.62
N ALA A 634 28.21 7.52 -19.51
CA ALA A 634 28.13 6.06 -19.53
C ALA A 634 26.74 5.56 -19.97
N ALA A 635 25.68 6.23 -19.53
CA ALA A 635 24.29 5.82 -19.77
C ALA A 635 23.80 6.09 -21.20
N GLN A 636 22.71 5.42 -21.58
CA GLN A 636 21.98 5.72 -22.82
C GLN A 636 21.15 7.00 -22.65
N GLY A 637 21.13 7.87 -23.67
CA GLY A 637 20.39 9.13 -23.67
C GLY A 637 18.99 9.06 -23.01
N PRO A 638 18.05 8.21 -23.45
CA PRO A 638 16.68 8.20 -22.92
C PRO A 638 16.58 7.85 -21.42
N SER A 639 17.51 7.06 -20.88
CA SER A 639 17.51 6.69 -19.45
C SER A 639 17.85 7.86 -18.51
N MET A 640 18.37 8.97 -19.04
CA MET A 640 18.70 10.16 -18.26
C MET A 640 17.52 11.15 -18.10
N ALA A 641 16.41 10.94 -18.81
CA ALA A 641 15.24 11.82 -18.70
C ALA A 641 14.69 11.96 -17.26
N PRO A 642 14.47 10.86 -16.49
CA PRO A 642 13.98 10.99 -15.11
C PRO A 642 14.95 11.77 -14.21
N LEU A 643 16.26 11.55 -14.36
CA LEU A 643 17.29 12.26 -13.61
C LEU A 643 17.28 13.77 -13.90
N LEU A 644 17.20 14.16 -15.17
CA LEU A 644 17.15 15.56 -15.57
C LEU A 644 15.91 16.27 -14.99
N LEU A 645 14.73 15.65 -15.12
CA LEU A 645 13.49 16.20 -14.57
C LEU A 645 13.54 16.30 -13.03
N ALA A 646 14.14 15.31 -12.35
CA ALA A 646 14.33 15.32 -10.91
C ALA A 646 15.36 16.38 -10.45
N LEU A 647 16.44 16.61 -11.20
CA LEU A 647 17.41 17.67 -10.88
C LEU A 647 16.81 19.07 -11.05
N THR A 648 16.01 19.28 -12.10
CA THR A 648 15.24 20.51 -12.25
C THR A 648 14.20 20.65 -11.15
N ALA A 649 13.58 19.54 -10.71
CA ALA A 649 12.68 19.53 -9.56
C ALA A 649 13.34 19.94 -8.25
N ALA A 650 14.61 19.58 -8.08
CA ALA A 650 15.45 19.92 -6.95
C ALA A 650 16.09 21.32 -7.04
N TRP A 651 15.81 22.09 -8.11
CA TRP A 651 16.38 23.42 -8.38
C TRP A 651 17.91 23.42 -8.46
N ARG A 652 18.50 22.37 -9.07
CA ARG A 652 19.95 22.19 -9.20
C ARG A 652 20.44 22.45 -10.62
N ASP A 653 20.38 23.71 -11.08
CA ASP A 653 20.69 24.07 -12.47
C ASP A 653 22.13 23.71 -12.92
N SER A 654 23.11 23.78 -12.01
CA SER A 654 24.49 23.42 -12.33
C SER A 654 24.65 21.90 -12.55
N ALA A 655 23.94 21.09 -11.76
CA ALA A 655 23.86 19.65 -11.92
C ALA A 655 23.12 19.25 -13.22
N VAL A 656 22.01 19.94 -13.55
CA VAL A 656 21.32 19.77 -14.85
C VAL A 656 22.30 20.04 -15.99
N THR A 657 23.03 21.16 -15.93
CA THR A 657 24.04 21.53 -16.93
C THR A 657 25.14 20.46 -17.05
N ALA A 658 25.57 19.87 -15.94
CA ALA A 658 26.59 18.82 -15.94
C ALA A 658 26.10 17.53 -16.64
N VAL A 659 24.87 17.08 -16.34
CA VAL A 659 24.23 15.91 -16.99
C VAL A 659 24.00 16.19 -18.48
N VAL A 660 23.49 17.36 -18.85
CA VAL A 660 23.28 17.77 -20.24
C VAL A 660 24.57 17.73 -21.04
N ARG A 661 25.68 18.28 -20.52
CA ARG A 661 27.00 18.22 -21.16
C ARG A 661 27.51 16.78 -21.32
N GLY A 662 27.16 15.88 -20.40
CA GLY A 662 27.48 14.47 -20.52
C GLY A 662 26.72 13.81 -21.67
N CYS A 663 25.40 14.04 -21.75
CA CYS A 663 24.53 13.49 -22.79
C CYS A 663 24.89 14.01 -24.19
N THR A 664 25.17 15.31 -24.33
CA THR A 664 25.52 15.91 -25.62
C THR A 664 26.95 15.60 -26.06
N GLY A 665 27.81 15.09 -25.17
CA GLY A 665 29.21 14.78 -25.47
C GLY A 665 29.41 13.68 -26.51
N LYS A 666 28.50 12.69 -26.58
CA LYS A 666 28.58 11.55 -27.52
C LYS A 666 28.29 11.93 -28.97
N ARG A 667 27.60 13.05 -29.20
CA ARG A 667 27.17 13.51 -30.53
C ARG A 667 26.29 12.50 -31.29
N ASP A 668 25.56 11.66 -30.57
CA ASP A 668 24.58 10.75 -31.15
C ASP A 668 23.22 11.44 -31.29
N ILE A 669 22.80 11.65 -32.54
CA ILE A 669 21.54 12.31 -32.88
C ILE A 669 20.34 11.45 -32.46
N GLY A 670 20.41 10.13 -32.63
CA GLY A 670 19.31 9.22 -32.33
C GLY A 670 19.04 9.14 -30.83
N GLU A 671 20.10 9.00 -30.01
CA GLU A 671 19.96 9.01 -28.55
C GLU A 671 19.38 10.33 -28.03
N LEU A 672 19.80 11.47 -28.62
CA LEU A 672 19.33 12.78 -28.18
C LEU A 672 17.85 13.03 -28.53
N VAL A 673 17.40 12.58 -29.70
CA VAL A 673 15.98 12.63 -30.09
C VAL A 673 15.14 11.78 -29.15
N LEU A 674 15.59 10.56 -28.81
CA LEU A 674 14.91 9.69 -27.86
C LEU A 674 14.86 10.30 -26.46
N LEU A 675 15.94 10.96 -26.01
CA LEU A 675 15.97 11.69 -24.74
C LEU A 675 14.93 12.80 -24.70
N LEU A 676 14.88 13.68 -25.72
CA LEU A 676 13.92 14.78 -25.78
C LEU A 676 12.47 14.28 -25.80
N ARG A 677 12.21 13.21 -26.55
CA ARG A 677 10.90 12.55 -26.55
C ARG A 677 10.54 12.00 -25.16
N GLN A 678 11.49 11.36 -24.48
CA GLN A 678 11.27 10.78 -23.15
C GLN A 678 11.06 11.87 -22.08
N LEU A 679 11.73 13.02 -22.20
CA LEU A 679 11.51 14.17 -21.32
C LEU A 679 10.06 14.65 -21.40
N HIS A 680 9.51 14.85 -22.61
CA HIS A 680 8.12 15.25 -22.78
C HIS A 680 7.12 14.19 -22.32
N ASN A 681 7.45 12.90 -22.49
CA ASN A 681 6.58 11.80 -22.06
C ASN A 681 6.46 11.69 -20.53
N LEU A 682 7.56 11.93 -19.80
CA LEU A 682 7.61 11.78 -18.34
C LEU A 682 7.22 13.05 -17.57
N ASP A 683 7.13 14.19 -18.26
CA ASP A 683 6.90 15.47 -17.60
C ASP A 683 5.49 15.59 -17.01
N ASN A 684 5.37 16.35 -15.92
CA ASN A 684 4.10 16.55 -15.26
C ASN A 684 3.26 17.57 -16.03
N ARG A 685 2.08 17.14 -16.52
CA ARG A 685 1.14 18.00 -17.26
C ARG A 685 0.74 19.28 -16.53
N THR A 686 0.75 19.29 -15.20
CA THR A 686 0.32 20.45 -14.40
C THR A 686 1.42 21.48 -14.15
N ARG A 687 2.69 21.04 -14.17
CA ARG A 687 3.87 21.87 -13.93
C ARG A 687 5.01 21.35 -14.82
N PRO A 688 4.96 21.66 -16.13
CA PRO A 688 5.94 21.13 -17.06
C PRO A 688 7.32 21.71 -16.77
N ARG A 689 8.30 20.83 -16.63
CA ARG A 689 9.72 21.14 -16.40
C ARG A 689 10.61 20.74 -17.58
N ALA A 690 10.10 19.92 -18.50
CA ALA A 690 10.80 19.53 -19.71
C ALA A 690 11.23 20.73 -20.56
N PRO A 691 10.43 21.81 -20.74
CA PRO A 691 10.86 22.96 -21.55
C PRO A 691 12.18 23.58 -21.08
N ASP A 692 12.40 23.70 -19.77
CA ASP A 692 13.61 24.28 -19.20
C ASP A 692 14.84 23.38 -19.48
N VAL A 693 14.67 22.07 -19.32
CA VAL A 693 15.72 21.08 -19.62
C VAL A 693 16.03 21.05 -21.12
N VAL A 694 15.00 21.06 -21.97
CA VAL A 694 15.12 21.08 -23.43
C VAL A 694 15.89 22.32 -23.88
N ASP A 695 15.60 23.49 -23.31
CA ASP A 695 16.29 24.72 -23.63
C ASP A 695 17.78 24.68 -23.22
N GLN A 696 18.11 24.03 -22.10
CA GLN A 696 19.51 23.79 -21.69
C GLN A 696 20.22 22.79 -22.62
N ILE A 697 19.55 21.72 -23.05
CA ILE A 697 20.07 20.76 -24.03
C ILE A 697 20.38 21.47 -25.36
N ILE A 698 19.41 22.21 -25.89
CA ILE A 698 19.56 22.98 -27.13
C ILE A 698 20.71 23.99 -27.01
N ALA A 699 20.83 24.68 -25.87
CA ALA A 699 21.95 25.58 -25.61
C ALA A 699 23.30 24.87 -25.68
N SER A 700 23.41 23.70 -25.05
CA SER A 700 24.62 22.89 -25.03
C SER A 700 25.00 22.37 -26.43
N VAL A 701 24.03 21.90 -27.21
CA VAL A 701 24.24 21.45 -28.60
C VAL A 701 24.76 22.59 -29.47
N VAL A 702 24.10 23.75 -29.44
CA VAL A 702 24.51 24.92 -30.24
C VAL A 702 25.93 25.38 -29.90
N GLN A 703 26.34 25.23 -28.64
CA GLN A 703 27.68 25.61 -28.18
C GLN A 703 28.76 24.59 -28.55
N SER A 704 28.45 23.30 -28.59
CA SER A 704 29.47 22.22 -28.61
C SER A 704 29.49 21.35 -29.87
N TRP A 705 28.42 21.37 -30.67
CA TRP A 705 28.31 20.58 -31.89
C TRP A 705 28.64 21.39 -33.14
N PRO A 706 29.16 20.78 -34.21
CA PRO A 706 29.35 21.44 -35.49
C PRO A 706 28.00 21.70 -36.19
N THR A 707 27.95 22.74 -37.04
CA THR A 707 26.71 23.26 -37.65
C THR A 707 25.97 22.26 -38.54
N ASP A 708 26.69 21.32 -39.15
CA ASP A 708 26.14 20.21 -39.94
C ASP A 708 25.35 19.22 -39.07
N GLN A 709 25.92 18.80 -37.95
CA GLN A 709 25.22 17.91 -37.01
C GLN A 709 24.01 18.59 -36.36
N GLN A 710 24.10 19.89 -36.07
CA GLN A 710 22.96 20.67 -35.60
C GLN A 710 21.81 20.68 -36.62
N ALA A 711 22.12 20.85 -37.91
CA ALA A 711 21.11 20.84 -38.98
C ALA A 711 20.44 19.46 -39.14
N VAL A 712 21.22 18.38 -39.09
CA VAL A 712 20.68 17.01 -39.13
C VAL A 712 19.79 16.73 -37.92
N LEU A 713 20.16 17.21 -36.73
CA LEU A 713 19.34 17.09 -35.53
C LEU A 713 18.00 17.83 -35.65
N VAL A 714 17.96 19.04 -36.24
CA VAL A 714 16.70 19.75 -36.50
C VAL A 714 15.76 18.90 -37.38
N ILE A 715 16.30 18.31 -38.45
CA ILE A 715 15.51 17.45 -39.35
C ILE A 715 15.04 16.20 -38.61
N ALA A 716 15.91 15.58 -37.80
CA ALA A 716 15.58 14.39 -37.03
C ALA A 716 14.49 14.67 -35.97
N LEU A 717 14.54 15.82 -35.28
CA LEU A 717 13.51 16.23 -34.31
C LEU A 717 12.16 16.47 -34.98
N ALA A 718 12.14 17.18 -36.12
CA ALA A 718 10.92 17.38 -36.89
C ALA A 718 10.34 16.04 -37.37
N GLY A 719 11.18 15.13 -37.88
CA GLY A 719 10.79 13.79 -38.32
C GLY A 719 10.30 12.87 -37.18
N ALA A 720 10.79 13.08 -35.95
CA ALA A 720 10.38 12.33 -34.77
C ALA A 720 9.10 12.87 -34.08
N GLY A 721 8.45 13.89 -34.68
CA GLY A 721 7.24 14.48 -34.12
C GLY A 721 7.49 15.50 -33.01
N LEU A 722 8.69 16.10 -32.96
CA LEU A 722 9.07 17.16 -32.01
C LEU A 722 9.31 18.50 -32.75
N PRO A 723 8.32 19.05 -33.48
CA PRO A 723 8.52 20.24 -34.31
C PRO A 723 8.84 21.49 -33.47
N GLN A 724 8.27 21.62 -32.28
CA GLN A 724 8.54 22.77 -31.40
C GLN A 724 10.01 22.79 -30.94
N ASP A 725 10.59 21.63 -30.63
CA ASP A 725 11.99 21.54 -30.24
C ASP A 725 12.92 21.77 -31.43
N ALA A 726 12.52 21.29 -32.62
CA ALA A 726 13.21 21.56 -33.88
C ALA A 726 13.25 23.08 -34.19
N ASP A 727 12.12 23.77 -34.02
CA ASP A 727 12.00 25.21 -34.21
C ASP A 727 12.83 26.00 -33.18
N ARG A 728 12.82 25.58 -31.91
CA ARG A 728 13.67 26.18 -30.86
C ARG A 728 15.16 26.05 -31.18
N LEU A 729 15.59 24.85 -31.59
CA LEU A 729 16.98 24.59 -31.98
C LEU A 729 17.36 25.43 -33.21
N SER A 730 16.50 25.45 -34.23
CA SER A 730 16.70 26.24 -35.45
C SER A 730 16.82 27.73 -35.15
N CYS A 731 15.92 28.29 -34.35
CA CYS A 731 15.94 29.69 -33.93
C CYS A 731 17.24 30.06 -33.19
N ARG A 732 17.71 29.19 -32.28
CA ARG A 732 18.93 29.45 -31.50
C ARG A 732 20.19 29.31 -32.36
N ALA A 733 20.27 28.29 -33.21
CA ALA A 733 21.39 28.03 -34.11
C ALA A 733 21.48 29.03 -35.26
N ALA A 734 20.37 29.65 -35.67
CA ALA A 734 20.33 30.68 -36.72
C ALA A 734 21.16 31.93 -36.42
N ARG A 735 21.59 32.13 -35.16
CA ARG A 735 22.54 33.18 -34.78
C ARG A 735 23.95 32.92 -35.33
N GLN A 736 24.25 31.69 -35.76
CA GLN A 736 25.51 31.34 -36.38
C GLN A 736 25.45 31.63 -37.90
N PRO A 737 26.42 32.36 -38.48
CA PRO A 737 26.33 32.92 -39.83
C PRO A 737 26.27 31.90 -40.98
N LYS A 738 26.47 30.60 -40.70
CA LYS A 738 26.45 29.52 -41.70
C LYS A 738 25.28 28.54 -41.53
N PHE A 739 24.58 28.57 -40.40
CA PHE A 739 23.62 27.53 -40.05
C PHE A 739 22.45 27.43 -41.04
N LYS A 740 21.85 28.56 -41.42
CA LYS A 740 20.71 28.58 -42.36
C LYS A 740 21.03 27.95 -43.72
N GLY A 741 22.25 28.18 -44.22
CA GLY A 741 22.70 27.59 -45.48
C GLY A 741 22.88 26.08 -45.37
N VAL A 742 23.48 25.62 -44.26
CA VAL A 742 23.70 24.18 -43.99
C VAL A 742 22.37 23.45 -43.76
N LEU A 743 21.42 24.04 -43.04
CA LEU A 743 20.09 23.47 -42.83
C LEU A 743 19.33 23.28 -44.14
N LYS A 744 19.30 24.31 -45.00
CA LYS A 744 18.68 24.23 -46.33
C LYS A 744 19.34 23.15 -47.20
N TYR A 745 20.67 23.07 -47.14
CA TYR A 745 21.42 22.03 -47.85
C TYR A 745 21.04 20.63 -47.38
N GLU A 746 21.04 20.35 -46.07
CA GLU A 746 20.69 19.02 -45.54
C GLU A 746 19.21 18.65 -45.78
N GLN A 747 18.28 19.61 -45.72
CA GLN A 747 16.86 19.38 -46.07
C GLN A 747 16.71 18.97 -47.55
N THR A 748 17.39 19.66 -48.46
CA THR A 748 17.29 19.41 -49.91
C THR A 748 18.15 18.23 -50.37
N LYS A 749 19.15 17.80 -49.60
CA LYS A 749 20.04 16.67 -49.93
C LYS A 749 19.29 15.36 -50.15
N HIS A 750 18.19 15.13 -49.42
CA HIS A 750 17.36 13.94 -49.61
C HIS A 750 16.44 14.07 -50.84
N GLU A 751 15.88 15.25 -51.11
CA GLU A 751 15.11 15.53 -52.33
C GLU A 751 15.99 15.38 -53.59
N GLN A 752 17.24 15.85 -53.53
CA GLN A 752 18.20 15.75 -54.62
C GLN A 752 18.68 14.32 -54.89
N LYS A 753 18.75 13.45 -53.86
CA LYS A 753 19.06 12.02 -54.06
C LYS A 753 17.97 11.31 -54.87
N VAL A 754 16.70 11.61 -54.61
CA VAL A 754 15.53 11.04 -55.33
C VAL A 754 15.46 11.54 -56.78
N LEU A 755 15.91 12.77 -57.03
CA LEU A 755 15.95 13.37 -58.37
C LEU A 755 17.23 13.08 -59.17
N SER A 756 18.25 12.46 -58.56
CA SER A 756 19.47 12.09 -59.28
C SER A 756 19.26 10.84 -60.15
N LEU A 757 19.62 10.93 -61.43
CA LEU A 757 19.60 9.81 -62.40
C LEU A 757 20.38 8.56 -61.91
N ALA A 758 21.33 8.73 -60.98
CA ALA A 758 22.10 7.64 -60.40
C ALA A 758 21.29 6.76 -59.43
N PHE A 759 20.29 7.32 -58.73
CA PHE A 759 19.39 6.56 -57.84
C PHE A 759 18.48 5.63 -58.66
N TRP A 760 17.92 6.13 -59.77
CA TRP A 760 17.10 5.34 -60.70
C TRP A 760 17.89 4.29 -61.50
N ARG A 761 19.21 4.48 -61.72
CA ARG A 761 20.07 3.51 -62.41
C ARG A 761 20.48 2.30 -61.56
N LYS A 762 20.37 2.36 -60.23
CA LYS A 762 20.77 1.22 -59.35
C LYS A 762 19.66 0.18 -59.15
N GLY A 763 18.40 0.53 -59.41
CA GLY A 763 17.25 -0.38 -59.34
C GLY A 763 17.04 -1.29 -60.55
N SER A 764 17.76 -1.08 -61.67
CA SER A 764 17.55 -1.80 -62.94
C SER A 764 18.59 -2.87 -63.26
N ARG A 765 19.52 -3.18 -62.35
CA ARG A 765 20.57 -4.22 -62.57
C ARG A 765 20.50 -5.45 -61.67
N GLY A 766 19.46 -5.62 -60.85
CA GLY A 766 19.37 -6.69 -59.85
C GLY A 766 18.38 -7.82 -60.13
N ARG A 767 17.87 -7.99 -61.36
CA ARG A 767 16.80 -8.98 -61.65
C ARG A 767 17.17 -10.10 -62.62
N ASN A 768 18.46 -10.41 -62.79
CA ASN A 768 18.92 -11.40 -63.77
C ASN A 768 19.92 -12.47 -63.27
N ASP A 769 20.08 -12.67 -61.95
CA ASP A 769 20.93 -13.76 -61.43
C ASP A 769 20.20 -14.65 -60.41
N GLU A 770 19.04 -15.18 -60.79
CA GLU A 770 18.45 -16.38 -60.18
C GLU A 770 18.20 -17.41 -61.29
N GLN A 771 19.26 -18.06 -61.74
CA GLN A 771 19.23 -19.41 -62.35
C GLN A 771 20.67 -19.91 -62.52
N SER A 772 21.17 -20.64 -61.52
CA SER A 772 22.06 -21.81 -61.65
C SER A 772 22.51 -22.28 -60.26
N ALA A 773 21.97 -23.43 -59.83
CA ALA A 773 22.39 -24.22 -58.66
C ALA A 773 23.63 -25.07 -59.03
N PRO A 774 24.31 -25.73 -58.07
CA PRO A 774 23.74 -26.75 -57.16
C PRO A 774 23.82 -26.42 -55.66
#